data_AF-A0A3M1EXE0-F1
#
_entry.id   AF-A0A3M1EXE0-F1
#
_cell.length_a   1.000
_cell.length_b   1.000
_cell.length_c   1.000
_cell.angle_alpha   90.00
_cell.angle_beta   90.00
_cell.angle_gamma   90.00
#
_symmetry.space_group_name_H-M   'P 1'
#
loop_
_entity.id
_entity.type
_entity.pdbx_description
1 polymer ?
#
loop_
_entity_poly.entity_id
_entity_poly.type
_entity_poly.pdbx_seq_one_letter_code
_entity_poly.pdbx_strand_id
1 'polypeptide(L)'
;MQGKVRSTLFLLLALSFLSLGAPQCPCDTDGDGVCDDRDNCPEVANPGQDDSDRDRVGDPCDNCPDIWNPKQEDLDGDDVGDPCDNCPETSNSDQRDTDDDGVGDLCDPDRDGDEIPNGEDNCPDRENPGQEDCDGDRFGDLCDPEADIDLDGDGVCESFPGCHSLVPVMFPSIQEAIDAADEGDAICVFPGRYHERIDFRGKTIVLRGLEGAGETVIEGEGTGSVVQFTQGEGPETRLEGFTITGGFSRDRGAGILIDTASPTLSDLVVTDNVISMSPVRSLGGAGIYIQDSSALLVDVVVDGNRQEEPLDCYGDPQPIDGAGIYMKNTTVTLRNVTISRNRTASACADFEAVGMAGDGGGVYMENATAIFENVTISENRTGSGGSSTMRSSAGGNGGGIVLFRSTAFFRNTDFIDNHTGSGGSVSGDGDHTSNGNPAGFGGAIYAKNSTIEMKNVRLIKNSTGNGGRGGSGYTIATSGGRGGMGGAIYMEGEESILSITNGIVSANWTGDGGKSGAVGDCGNDYPIDDGKRGGNGGDGGAIYAEDGEVTLENVTFHRNHTGMGGEGGAVLPPAEDVANGGDGGDGGSGAAIYRKGGTSLHLINVTFSGNFTGAGGPAGGVSERCGGSGTPGNPGNQGRGGALRLAATEATIGYTNAWNNTPESFYGIEDPTGTNGNISVDPRFVDTTG
;
A
#
# COMPACT_ATOMS: atom_id res chain seq x y z
N MET A 1 1.11 -81.38 -23.85
CA MET A 1 1.59 -81.75 -25.21
C MET A 1 1.68 -80.47 -26.01
N GLN A 2 2.81 -79.91 -26.45
CA GLN A 2 4.25 -79.98 -26.12
C GLN A 2 4.84 -78.74 -26.84
N GLY A 3 5.09 -77.61 -26.17
CA GLY A 3 6.39 -77.15 -25.64
C GLY A 3 6.78 -75.84 -26.35
N LYS A 4 7.48 -74.83 -25.82
CA LYS A 4 8.13 -74.43 -24.54
C LYS A 4 8.29 -72.88 -24.67
N VAL A 5 7.80 -72.01 -23.78
CA VAL A 5 8.39 -71.46 -22.52
C VAL A 5 9.45 -70.34 -22.70
N ARG A 6 9.10 -69.12 -22.19
CA ARG A 6 9.92 -68.04 -21.50
C ARG A 6 10.96 -67.25 -22.33
N SER A 7 11.49 -66.06 -22.01
CA SER A 7 11.41 -65.06 -20.92
C SER A 7 12.42 -63.90 -21.22
N THR A 8 12.00 -62.63 -21.03
CA THR A 8 12.71 -61.45 -20.44
C THR A 8 14.16 -60.99 -20.80
N LEU A 9 14.29 -59.70 -21.20
CA LEU A 9 15.10 -58.57 -20.63
C LEU A 9 16.49 -58.09 -21.16
N PHE A 10 16.63 -56.74 -21.17
CA PHE A 10 17.80 -55.80 -21.20
C PHE A 10 18.67 -55.72 -22.49
N LEU A 11 19.35 -54.64 -22.92
CA LEU A 11 19.38 -53.15 -22.79
C LEU A 11 20.71 -52.70 -23.46
N LEU A 12 20.77 -51.47 -24.01
CA LEU A 12 21.94 -50.56 -24.12
C LEU A 12 22.94 -50.58 -25.32
N LEU A 13 23.23 -49.34 -25.77
CA LEU A 13 24.37 -48.76 -26.53
C LEU A 13 24.45 -49.00 -28.06
N ALA A 14 24.88 -48.07 -28.92
CA ALA A 14 24.91 -46.59 -29.00
C ALA A 14 25.50 -46.22 -30.40
N LEU A 15 25.31 -44.96 -30.79
CA LEU A 15 26.01 -44.18 -31.84
C LEU A 15 25.64 -44.30 -33.33
N SER A 16 24.98 -43.22 -33.77
CA SER A 16 25.30 -42.38 -34.93
C SER A 16 25.14 -42.96 -36.34
N PHE A 17 24.01 -42.65 -36.97
CA PHE A 17 24.00 -42.13 -38.34
C PHE A 17 22.93 -41.03 -38.44
N LEU A 18 23.31 -39.93 -39.10
CA LEU A 18 22.47 -38.79 -39.42
C LEU A 18 21.07 -39.25 -39.86
N SER A 19 20.04 -38.77 -39.14
CA SER A 19 18.70 -38.74 -39.70
C SER A 19 18.72 -37.73 -40.83
N LEU A 20 18.85 -38.25 -42.06
CA LEU A 20 18.44 -37.57 -43.27
C LEU A 20 17.07 -36.92 -43.02
N GLY A 21 16.98 -35.63 -43.32
CA GLY A 21 15.72 -34.90 -43.32
C GLY A 21 14.68 -35.67 -44.12
N ALA A 22 13.43 -35.61 -43.65
CA ALA A 22 12.29 -35.96 -44.46
C ALA A 22 12.41 -35.27 -45.83
N PRO A 23 11.96 -35.93 -46.92
CA PRO A 23 12.00 -35.30 -48.23
C PRO A 23 11.16 -34.02 -48.15
N GLN A 24 11.76 -32.86 -48.39
CA GLN A 24 11.03 -31.63 -48.71
C GLN A 24 10.06 -31.96 -49.86
N CYS A 25 8.77 -31.69 -49.66
CA CYS A 25 7.78 -31.69 -50.73
C CYS A 25 8.29 -30.65 -51.75
N PRO A 26 8.61 -30.99 -53.00
CA PRO A 26 9.19 -30.04 -53.96
C PRO A 26 8.14 -29.05 -54.54
N CYS A 27 7.05 -28.80 -53.81
CA CYS A 27 5.88 -28.02 -54.19
C CYS A 27 5.18 -27.50 -52.92
N ASP A 28 5.95 -26.95 -51.98
CA ASP A 28 5.50 -26.29 -50.76
C ASP A 28 6.25 -24.94 -50.78
N THR A 29 5.58 -23.94 -51.34
CA THR A 29 6.18 -22.69 -51.79
C THR A 29 6.51 -21.75 -50.62
N ASP A 30 5.70 -21.77 -49.56
CA ASP A 30 5.86 -20.93 -48.37
C ASP A 30 6.49 -21.66 -47.16
N GLY A 31 6.62 -22.99 -47.22
CA GLY A 31 7.36 -23.81 -46.28
C GLY A 31 6.59 -24.16 -45.02
N ASP A 32 5.25 -24.20 -45.09
CA ASP A 32 4.36 -24.38 -43.95
C ASP A 32 4.07 -25.86 -43.63
N GLY A 33 4.43 -26.77 -44.54
CA GLY A 33 4.28 -28.21 -44.41
C GLY A 33 3.08 -28.81 -45.16
N VAL A 34 2.30 -28.00 -45.87
CA VAL A 34 1.28 -28.39 -46.84
C VAL A 34 1.83 -28.16 -48.25
N CYS A 35 1.41 -28.97 -49.23
CA CYS A 35 1.93 -28.85 -50.59
C CYS A 35 0.93 -28.01 -51.41
N ASP A 36 1.40 -27.12 -52.30
CA ASP A 36 0.66 -26.09 -53.06
C ASP A 36 -0.65 -26.57 -53.71
N ASP A 37 -0.78 -27.87 -54.03
CA ASP A 37 -1.97 -28.46 -54.66
C ASP A 37 -3.15 -28.72 -53.69
N ARG A 38 -2.87 -28.64 -52.39
CA ARG A 38 -3.81 -28.86 -51.28
C ARG A 38 -3.75 -27.73 -50.26
N ASP A 39 -2.98 -26.71 -50.57
CA ASP A 39 -2.81 -25.52 -49.77
C ASP A 39 -3.86 -24.47 -50.16
N ASN A 40 -4.60 -23.96 -49.17
CA ASN A 40 -5.57 -22.88 -49.37
C ASN A 40 -4.91 -21.49 -49.34
N CYS A 41 -3.63 -21.39 -49.00
CA CYS A 41 -2.78 -20.20 -49.14
C CYS A 41 -1.38 -20.53 -49.68
N PRO A 42 -1.22 -20.94 -50.94
CA PRO A 42 0.06 -21.45 -51.48
C PRO A 42 1.29 -20.52 -51.40
N GLU A 43 1.11 -19.25 -51.04
CA GLU A 43 2.19 -18.26 -50.89
C GLU A 43 2.30 -17.69 -49.46
N VAL A 44 1.40 -18.06 -48.54
CA VAL A 44 1.31 -17.53 -47.17
C VAL A 44 1.19 -18.66 -46.17
N ALA A 45 2.29 -18.91 -45.45
CA ALA A 45 2.41 -20.07 -44.59
C ALA A 45 1.31 -20.15 -43.52
N ASN A 46 0.45 -21.16 -43.62
CA ASN A 46 -0.67 -21.39 -42.72
C ASN A 46 -0.85 -22.89 -42.40
N PRO A 47 0.04 -23.51 -41.58
CA PRO A 47 0.07 -24.97 -41.38
C PRO A 47 -1.23 -25.61 -40.85
N GLY A 48 -2.14 -24.79 -40.32
CA GLY A 48 -3.47 -25.19 -39.85
C GLY A 48 -4.52 -25.33 -40.97
N GLN A 49 -4.29 -24.71 -42.13
CA GLN A 49 -5.25 -24.54 -43.24
C GLN A 49 -6.64 -24.08 -42.76
N ASP A 50 -6.68 -23.14 -41.81
CA ASP A 50 -7.93 -22.54 -41.36
C ASP A 50 -8.59 -21.79 -42.55
N ASP A 51 -9.90 -21.92 -42.66
CA ASP A 51 -10.79 -21.45 -43.74
C ASP A 51 -12.18 -21.32 -43.12
N SER A 52 -12.43 -20.17 -42.53
CA SER A 52 -13.56 -19.89 -41.63
C SER A 52 -14.88 -19.84 -42.39
N ASP A 53 -14.89 -19.26 -43.59
CA ASP A 53 -16.07 -19.07 -44.44
C ASP A 53 -16.31 -20.21 -45.47
N ARG A 54 -15.31 -21.09 -45.66
CA ARG A 54 -15.31 -22.26 -46.56
C ARG A 54 -15.36 -21.91 -48.03
N ASP A 55 -14.75 -20.82 -48.43
CA ASP A 55 -14.64 -20.40 -49.83
C ASP A 55 -13.46 -21.07 -50.58
N ARG A 56 -12.56 -21.73 -49.82
CA ARG A 56 -11.32 -22.42 -50.23
C ARG A 56 -10.07 -21.55 -50.34
N VAL A 57 -10.14 -20.31 -49.91
CA VAL A 57 -9.01 -19.45 -49.58
C VAL A 57 -8.79 -19.60 -48.07
N GLY A 58 -7.54 -19.58 -47.60
CA GLY A 58 -7.27 -19.71 -46.17
C GLY A 58 -7.31 -18.36 -45.48
N ASP A 59 -7.73 -18.33 -44.21
CA ASP A 59 -7.85 -17.09 -43.42
C ASP A 59 -6.61 -16.15 -43.54
N PRO A 60 -5.36 -16.64 -43.62
CA PRO A 60 -4.18 -15.76 -43.75
C PRO A 60 -3.96 -15.10 -45.11
N CYS A 61 -4.64 -15.55 -46.16
CA CYS A 61 -4.56 -14.99 -47.50
C CYS A 61 -5.95 -14.64 -48.07
N ASP A 62 -6.96 -14.61 -47.20
CA ASP A 62 -8.34 -14.26 -47.51
C ASP A 62 -8.59 -12.80 -47.15
N ASN A 63 -9.02 -12.00 -48.13
CA ASN A 63 -9.39 -10.60 -47.94
C ASN A 63 -10.82 -10.41 -47.39
N CYS A 64 -11.59 -11.48 -47.18
CA CYS A 64 -12.80 -11.50 -46.37
C CYS A 64 -12.95 -12.83 -45.56
N PRO A 65 -12.14 -13.07 -44.51
CA PRO A 65 -12.05 -14.38 -43.83
C PRO A 65 -13.36 -14.98 -43.31
N ASP A 66 -14.36 -14.15 -43.06
CA ASP A 66 -15.67 -14.56 -42.53
C ASP A 66 -16.80 -14.51 -43.59
N ILE A 67 -16.54 -14.03 -44.81
CA ILE A 67 -17.56 -13.81 -45.86
C ILE A 67 -17.14 -14.45 -47.18
N TRP A 68 -17.86 -15.53 -47.53
CA TRP A 68 -17.66 -16.32 -48.74
C TRP A 68 -17.36 -15.48 -50.00
N ASN A 69 -16.10 -15.46 -50.45
CA ASN A 69 -15.64 -14.66 -51.59
C ASN A 69 -14.50 -15.35 -52.38
N PRO A 70 -14.71 -16.54 -52.99
CA PRO A 70 -13.66 -17.41 -53.53
C PRO A 70 -12.86 -16.86 -54.71
N LYS A 71 -13.21 -15.66 -55.19
CA LYS A 71 -12.50 -14.95 -56.24
C LYS A 71 -11.56 -13.88 -55.71
N GLN A 72 -11.68 -13.50 -54.43
CA GLN A 72 -10.88 -12.47 -53.78
C GLN A 72 -10.90 -11.19 -54.63
N GLU A 73 -12.12 -10.78 -55.04
CA GLU A 73 -12.35 -9.53 -55.75
C GLU A 73 -12.13 -8.38 -54.74
N ASP A 74 -11.26 -7.44 -55.08
CA ASP A 74 -10.90 -6.24 -54.33
C ASP A 74 -10.64 -5.16 -55.41
N LEU A 75 -11.63 -4.30 -55.60
CA LEU A 75 -11.70 -3.39 -56.74
C LEU A 75 -10.73 -2.21 -56.59
N ASP A 76 -10.48 -1.74 -55.37
CA ASP A 76 -9.67 -0.56 -55.09
C ASP A 76 -8.26 -0.87 -54.53
N GLY A 77 -8.02 -2.12 -54.13
CA GLY A 77 -6.72 -2.66 -53.78
C GLY A 77 -6.27 -2.33 -52.36
N ASP A 78 -7.19 -2.28 -51.41
CA ASP A 78 -6.93 -1.93 -50.00
C ASP A 78 -6.74 -3.13 -49.06
N ASP A 79 -6.71 -4.34 -49.63
CA ASP A 79 -6.60 -5.63 -48.95
C ASP A 79 -7.89 -6.08 -48.21
N VAL A 80 -9.02 -5.40 -48.41
CA VAL A 80 -10.37 -5.82 -48.01
C VAL A 80 -11.18 -6.23 -49.24
N GLY A 81 -11.85 -7.37 -49.21
CA GLY A 81 -12.59 -7.85 -50.39
C GLY A 81 -13.94 -7.14 -50.58
N ASP A 82 -14.34 -6.91 -51.83
CA ASP A 82 -15.62 -6.25 -52.20
C ASP A 82 -16.86 -6.75 -51.41
N PRO A 83 -16.98 -8.05 -51.01
CA PRO A 83 -18.12 -8.53 -50.25
C PRO A 83 -18.16 -8.15 -48.76
N CYS A 84 -17.02 -7.76 -48.18
CA CYS A 84 -16.88 -7.32 -46.79
C CYS A 84 -16.41 -5.86 -46.67
N ASP A 85 -16.21 -5.19 -47.80
CA ASP A 85 -15.81 -3.79 -47.88
C ASP A 85 -17.02 -2.84 -47.79
N ASN A 86 -17.01 -1.92 -46.82
CA ASN A 86 -18.02 -0.88 -46.67
C ASN A 86 -17.80 0.35 -47.60
N CYS A 87 -16.69 0.41 -48.33
CA CYS A 87 -16.46 1.33 -49.44
C CYS A 87 -15.83 0.64 -50.69
N PRO A 88 -16.54 -0.25 -51.41
CA PRO A 88 -16.00 -1.09 -52.50
C PRO A 88 -15.33 -0.39 -53.71
N GLU A 89 -15.35 0.94 -53.78
CA GLU A 89 -14.69 1.70 -54.85
C GLU A 89 -13.64 2.68 -54.31
N THR A 90 -13.44 2.75 -52.99
CA THR A 90 -12.58 3.73 -52.29
C THR A 90 -11.81 3.10 -51.14
N SER A 91 -10.54 2.81 -51.41
CA SER A 91 -9.59 2.19 -50.48
C SER A 91 -9.65 2.76 -49.05
N ASN A 92 -10.10 1.94 -48.11
CA ASN A 92 -10.24 2.19 -46.68
C ASN A 92 -9.99 0.90 -45.87
N SER A 93 -8.73 0.45 -45.84
CA SER A 93 -8.32 -0.79 -45.17
C SER A 93 -8.68 -0.88 -43.67
N ASP A 94 -9.00 0.26 -43.04
CA ASP A 94 -9.44 0.34 -41.64
C ASP A 94 -10.97 0.15 -41.47
N GLN A 95 -11.73 0.16 -42.57
CA GLN A 95 -13.17 -0.09 -42.66
C GLN A 95 -13.97 0.78 -41.68
N ARG A 96 -13.50 2.02 -41.46
CA ARG A 96 -14.14 2.94 -40.54
C ARG A 96 -15.52 3.37 -41.05
N ASP A 97 -16.50 3.30 -40.17
CA ASP A 97 -17.93 3.60 -40.37
C ASP A 97 -18.40 4.25 -39.06
N THR A 98 -18.55 5.58 -39.07
CA THR A 98 -18.73 6.38 -37.85
C THR A 98 -20.15 6.31 -37.29
N ASP A 99 -21.17 6.10 -38.14
CA ASP A 99 -22.59 5.99 -37.73
C ASP A 99 -23.14 4.54 -37.75
N ASP A 100 -22.29 3.56 -38.07
CA ASP A 100 -22.60 2.13 -38.15
C ASP A 100 -23.76 1.81 -39.14
N ASP A 101 -23.93 2.61 -40.20
CA ASP A 101 -25.00 2.41 -41.19
C ASP A 101 -24.67 1.36 -42.27
N GLY A 102 -23.39 0.95 -42.34
CA GLY A 102 -22.84 -0.01 -43.29
C GLY A 102 -22.18 0.62 -44.52
N VAL A 103 -22.03 1.95 -44.56
CA VAL A 103 -21.27 2.71 -45.57
C VAL A 103 -20.04 3.31 -44.88
N GLY A 104 -18.85 3.08 -45.43
CA GLY A 104 -17.63 3.58 -44.78
C GLY A 104 -17.47 5.11 -44.91
N ASP A 105 -16.77 5.73 -43.95
CA ASP A 105 -16.56 7.18 -43.82
C ASP A 105 -16.01 7.86 -45.10
N LEU A 106 -15.27 7.11 -45.92
CA LEU A 106 -14.66 7.63 -47.16
C LEU A 106 -15.65 7.74 -48.32
N CYS A 107 -16.71 6.94 -48.32
CA CYS A 107 -17.73 6.91 -49.35
C CYS A 107 -19.11 7.36 -48.87
N ASP A 108 -19.25 7.61 -47.57
CA ASP A 108 -20.46 8.17 -46.97
C ASP A 108 -20.62 9.68 -47.29
N PRO A 109 -21.78 10.14 -47.82
CA PRO A 109 -22.10 11.56 -47.95
C PRO A 109 -22.42 12.32 -46.64
N ASP A 110 -22.72 11.61 -45.55
CA ASP A 110 -23.21 12.06 -44.24
C ASP A 110 -22.71 11.08 -43.16
N ARG A 111 -21.40 11.13 -42.89
CA ARG A 111 -20.68 10.03 -42.22
C ARG A 111 -21.01 9.87 -40.73
N ASP A 112 -21.62 10.88 -40.11
CA ASP A 112 -22.03 10.84 -38.71
C ASP A 112 -23.55 10.70 -38.55
N GLY A 113 -24.31 10.67 -39.65
CA GLY A 113 -25.72 10.30 -39.66
C GLY A 113 -26.67 11.35 -39.07
N ASP A 114 -26.25 12.62 -38.99
CA ASP A 114 -26.96 13.69 -38.29
C ASP A 114 -28.01 14.44 -39.17
N GLU A 115 -28.14 13.98 -40.42
CA GLU A 115 -28.96 14.54 -41.52
C GLU A 115 -28.36 15.80 -42.20
N ILE A 116 -27.12 16.19 -41.90
CA ILE A 116 -26.38 17.30 -42.52
C ILE A 116 -25.21 16.74 -43.37
N PRO A 117 -25.19 16.96 -44.70
CA PRO A 117 -24.11 16.41 -45.53
C PRO A 117 -22.71 16.92 -45.13
N ASN A 118 -21.69 16.05 -45.18
CA ASN A 118 -20.28 16.31 -44.78
C ASN A 118 -19.68 17.66 -45.23
N GLY A 119 -20.13 18.22 -46.36
CA GLY A 119 -19.62 19.49 -46.90
C GLY A 119 -20.34 20.75 -46.39
N GLU A 120 -21.51 20.59 -45.78
CA GLU A 120 -22.33 21.62 -45.15
C GLU A 120 -22.30 21.54 -43.62
N ASP A 121 -21.85 20.40 -43.10
CA ASP A 121 -21.70 20.10 -41.69
C ASP A 121 -20.46 20.79 -41.07
N ASN A 122 -20.66 21.49 -39.95
CA ASN A 122 -19.59 22.09 -39.15
C ASN A 122 -18.96 21.11 -38.13
N CYS A 123 -19.54 19.93 -37.92
CA CYS A 123 -18.96 18.78 -37.22
C CYS A 123 -19.11 17.45 -37.97
N PRO A 124 -18.48 17.29 -39.16
CA PRO A 124 -18.70 16.14 -40.05
C PRO A 124 -18.51 14.75 -39.45
N ASP A 125 -17.85 14.61 -38.30
CA ASP A 125 -17.57 13.31 -37.68
C ASP A 125 -18.31 13.15 -36.33
N ARG A 126 -19.28 14.04 -36.00
CA ARG A 126 -20.00 14.06 -34.71
C ARG A 126 -21.39 14.70 -34.85
N GLU A 127 -22.42 13.86 -34.65
CA GLU A 127 -23.83 14.27 -34.73
C GLU A 127 -24.11 15.60 -34.03
N ASN A 128 -24.45 16.63 -34.81
CA ASN A 128 -24.89 17.91 -34.29
C ASN A 128 -26.00 18.55 -35.16
N PRO A 129 -27.22 17.97 -35.19
CA PRO A 129 -28.29 18.43 -36.10
C PRO A 129 -28.70 19.90 -35.93
N GLY A 130 -28.33 20.52 -34.80
CA GLY A 130 -28.55 21.94 -34.51
C GLY A 130 -27.51 22.88 -35.14
N GLN A 131 -26.36 22.37 -35.57
CA GLN A 131 -25.24 23.10 -36.18
C GLN A 131 -24.85 24.35 -35.38
N GLU A 132 -24.89 24.24 -34.04
CA GLU A 132 -24.42 25.29 -33.14
C GLU A 132 -22.93 25.59 -33.43
N ASP A 133 -22.61 26.88 -33.55
CA ASP A 133 -21.28 27.45 -33.89
C ASP A 133 -21.22 28.82 -33.22
N CYS A 134 -20.75 28.85 -31.98
CA CYS A 134 -20.90 30.00 -31.10
C CYS A 134 -20.04 31.19 -31.54
N ASP A 135 -18.73 30.98 -31.78
CA ASP A 135 -17.83 32.07 -32.21
C ASP A 135 -17.89 32.36 -33.72
N GLY A 136 -18.51 31.49 -34.51
CA GLY A 136 -18.71 31.66 -35.94
C GLY A 136 -17.47 31.33 -36.78
N ASP A 137 -16.55 30.51 -36.29
CA ASP A 137 -15.33 30.13 -36.99
C ASP A 137 -15.52 28.97 -38.00
N ARG A 138 -16.71 28.35 -37.99
CA ARG A 138 -17.19 27.22 -38.81
C ARG A 138 -16.83 25.83 -38.31
N PHE A 139 -16.24 25.70 -37.13
CA PHE A 139 -16.30 24.46 -36.36
C PHE A 139 -17.53 24.53 -35.46
N GLY A 140 -18.30 23.44 -35.37
CA GLY A 140 -19.46 23.40 -34.48
C GLY A 140 -19.04 23.21 -33.03
N ASP A 141 -19.85 23.68 -32.09
CA ASP A 141 -19.57 23.64 -30.64
C ASP A 141 -19.17 22.21 -30.15
N LEU A 142 -19.65 21.15 -30.82
CA LEU A 142 -19.38 19.74 -30.48
C LEU A 142 -18.05 19.17 -31.01
N CYS A 143 -17.37 19.87 -31.92
CA CYS A 143 -16.10 19.48 -32.53
C CYS A 143 -15.09 20.63 -32.61
N ASP A 144 -15.42 21.79 -32.01
CA ASP A 144 -14.54 22.94 -31.95
C ASP A 144 -13.31 22.67 -31.08
N PRO A 145 -12.08 22.80 -31.61
CA PRO A 145 -10.84 22.58 -30.87
C PRO A 145 -10.51 23.68 -29.84
N GLU A 146 -11.12 24.86 -29.92
CA GLU A 146 -11.04 25.95 -28.93
C GLU A 146 -12.10 25.81 -27.82
N ALA A 147 -13.04 24.87 -27.99
CA ALA A 147 -14.10 24.49 -27.05
C ALA A 147 -14.86 25.70 -26.51
N ASP A 148 -15.28 26.58 -27.40
CA ASP A 148 -16.19 27.67 -27.10
C ASP A 148 -17.64 27.20 -27.23
N ILE A 149 -18.44 27.48 -26.20
CA ILE A 149 -19.85 27.08 -26.18
C ILE A 149 -20.65 28.15 -25.46
N ASP A 150 -21.92 28.37 -25.83
CA ASP A 150 -22.88 29.21 -25.10
C ASP A 150 -23.67 28.36 -24.10
N LEU A 151 -23.15 28.19 -22.89
CA LEU A 151 -23.74 27.32 -21.86
C LEU A 151 -25.09 27.81 -21.33
N ASP A 152 -25.30 29.13 -21.30
CA ASP A 152 -26.49 29.74 -20.68
C ASP A 152 -27.53 30.26 -21.68
N GLY A 153 -27.21 30.18 -22.98
CA GLY A 153 -28.09 30.55 -24.09
C GLY A 153 -28.30 32.06 -24.21
N ASP A 154 -27.40 32.88 -23.65
CA ASP A 154 -27.48 34.34 -23.71
C ASP A 154 -26.85 34.93 -24.99
N GLY A 155 -26.22 34.09 -25.81
CA GLY A 155 -25.53 34.43 -27.05
C GLY A 155 -24.08 34.88 -26.86
N VAL A 156 -23.45 34.55 -25.72
CA VAL A 156 -22.04 34.82 -25.42
C VAL A 156 -21.29 33.52 -25.15
N CYS A 157 -20.27 33.25 -25.98
CA CYS A 157 -19.46 32.05 -25.85
C CYS A 157 -18.53 32.12 -24.64
N GLU A 158 -18.50 31.03 -23.87
CA GLU A 158 -17.47 30.77 -22.89
C GLU A 158 -16.36 29.94 -23.53
N SER A 159 -15.12 30.43 -23.48
CA SER A 159 -13.94 29.72 -24.01
C SER A 159 -13.26 28.92 -22.91
N PHE A 160 -12.97 27.65 -23.21
CA PHE A 160 -12.22 26.72 -22.34
C PHE A 160 -10.86 26.37 -22.94
N PRO A 161 -9.90 27.32 -22.96
CA PRO A 161 -8.65 27.14 -23.69
C PRO A 161 -7.84 25.97 -23.14
N GLY A 162 -7.45 25.06 -24.04
CA GLY A 162 -6.70 23.85 -23.72
C GLY A 162 -7.56 22.69 -23.24
N CYS A 163 -8.87 22.72 -23.51
CA CYS A 163 -9.79 21.60 -23.42
C CYS A 163 -10.15 21.16 -24.85
N HIS A 164 -10.01 19.87 -25.16
CA HIS A 164 -10.40 19.27 -26.44
C HIS A 164 -11.78 18.61 -26.34
N SER A 165 -12.16 18.16 -25.14
CA SER A 165 -13.45 17.53 -24.85
C SER A 165 -14.04 18.07 -23.56
N LEU A 166 -15.35 18.30 -23.53
CA LEU A 166 -16.09 18.80 -22.37
C LEU A 166 -17.09 17.76 -21.86
N VAL A 167 -17.06 17.48 -20.55
CA VAL A 167 -17.98 16.54 -19.89
C VAL A 167 -18.83 17.28 -18.85
N PRO A 168 -20.18 17.23 -18.89
CA PRO A 168 -20.99 16.31 -19.69
C PRO A 168 -21.52 16.89 -21.02
N VAL A 169 -20.89 17.94 -21.55
CA VAL A 169 -21.44 18.73 -22.66
C VAL A 169 -21.34 17.97 -23.99
N MET A 170 -20.14 17.53 -24.36
CA MET A 170 -19.86 16.82 -25.61
C MET A 170 -19.98 15.30 -25.42
N PHE A 171 -19.70 14.82 -24.20
CA PHE A 171 -19.82 13.41 -23.83
C PHE A 171 -20.62 13.30 -22.55
N PRO A 172 -21.59 12.37 -22.45
CA PRO A 172 -22.42 12.23 -21.26
C PRO A 172 -21.66 11.65 -20.06
N SER A 173 -20.50 10.99 -20.29
CA SER A 173 -19.67 10.37 -19.26
C SER A 173 -18.17 10.68 -19.47
N ILE A 174 -17.38 10.54 -18.40
CA ILE A 174 -15.94 10.75 -18.47
C ILE A 174 -15.28 9.62 -19.26
N GLN A 175 -15.71 8.37 -19.08
CA GLN A 175 -15.09 7.23 -19.78
C GLN A 175 -15.30 7.31 -21.30
N GLU A 176 -16.48 7.72 -21.76
CA GLU A 176 -16.72 7.90 -23.21
C GLU A 176 -15.80 8.96 -23.81
N ALA A 177 -15.59 10.08 -23.10
CA ALA A 177 -14.63 11.10 -23.54
C ALA A 177 -13.19 10.55 -23.63
N ILE A 178 -12.79 9.65 -22.72
CA ILE A 178 -11.46 9.01 -22.75
C ILE A 178 -11.34 8.02 -23.91
N ASP A 179 -12.37 7.22 -24.13
CA ASP A 179 -12.39 6.23 -25.19
C ASP A 179 -12.27 6.93 -26.56
N ALA A 180 -12.93 8.08 -26.73
CA ALA A 180 -12.88 8.91 -27.94
C ALA A 180 -11.64 9.83 -28.08
N ALA A 181 -10.94 10.14 -26.99
CA ALA A 181 -9.81 11.09 -27.02
C ALA A 181 -8.57 10.54 -27.75
N ASP A 182 -7.86 11.41 -28.45
CA ASP A 182 -6.58 11.13 -29.09
C ASP A 182 -5.39 11.38 -28.14
N GLU A 183 -4.21 10.87 -28.52
CA GLU A 183 -2.97 11.09 -27.78
C GLU A 183 -2.62 12.59 -27.71
N GLY A 184 -2.49 13.12 -26.49
CA GLY A 184 -2.20 14.53 -26.22
C GLY A 184 -3.43 15.37 -25.86
N ASP A 185 -4.64 14.82 -26.00
CA ASP A 185 -5.87 15.53 -25.71
C ASP A 185 -6.02 15.88 -24.23
N ALA A 186 -6.80 16.93 -23.99
CA ALA A 186 -7.20 17.36 -22.67
C ALA A 186 -8.72 17.31 -22.53
N ILE A 187 -9.20 16.46 -21.62
CA ILE A 187 -10.62 16.31 -21.29
C ILE A 187 -10.91 17.16 -20.06
N CYS A 188 -11.85 18.08 -20.18
CA CYS A 188 -12.25 19.00 -19.14
C CYS A 188 -13.64 18.66 -18.61
N VAL A 189 -13.75 18.56 -17.31
CA VAL A 189 -14.93 18.06 -16.62
C VAL A 189 -15.52 19.18 -15.76
N PHE A 190 -16.77 19.52 -16.03
CA PHE A 190 -17.52 20.51 -15.24
C PHE A 190 -17.72 20.05 -13.79
N PRO A 191 -18.03 20.98 -12.87
CA PRO A 191 -18.42 20.63 -11.51
C PRO A 191 -19.58 19.63 -11.48
N GLY A 192 -19.45 18.60 -10.65
CA GLY A 192 -20.43 17.52 -10.64
C GLY A 192 -19.96 16.29 -9.91
N ARG A 193 -20.88 15.33 -9.78
CA ARG A 193 -20.62 14.02 -9.20
C ARG A 193 -20.89 12.95 -10.25
N TYR A 194 -19.80 12.36 -10.72
CA TYR A 194 -19.77 11.38 -11.80
C TYR A 194 -19.65 9.99 -11.18
N HIS A 195 -20.66 9.14 -11.44
CA HIS A 195 -20.75 7.80 -10.86
C HIS A 195 -20.17 6.79 -11.85
N GLU A 196 -18.85 6.67 -11.86
CA GLU A 196 -18.11 6.03 -12.93
C GLU A 196 -16.85 5.33 -12.40
N ARG A 197 -16.24 4.51 -13.26
CA ARG A 197 -14.90 3.96 -13.06
C ARG A 197 -14.10 4.25 -14.31
N ILE A 198 -12.93 4.83 -14.10
CA ILE A 198 -12.12 5.40 -15.16
C ILE A 198 -10.90 4.52 -15.43
N ASP A 199 -10.71 4.15 -16.69
CA ASP A 199 -9.51 3.51 -17.22
C ASP A 199 -8.94 4.42 -18.31
N PHE A 200 -7.68 4.83 -18.16
CA PHE A 200 -6.99 5.70 -19.11
C PHE A 200 -6.58 4.99 -20.41
N ARG A 201 -6.77 3.66 -20.51
CA ARG A 201 -6.54 2.88 -21.74
C ARG A 201 -5.12 2.96 -22.30
N GLY A 202 -4.13 3.30 -21.47
CA GLY A 202 -2.75 3.50 -21.95
C GLY A 202 -2.53 4.84 -22.68
N LYS A 203 -3.55 5.70 -22.78
CA LYS A 203 -3.48 6.95 -23.54
C LYS A 203 -2.70 8.04 -22.79
N THR A 204 -2.02 8.88 -23.55
CA THR A 204 -1.30 10.07 -23.05
C THR A 204 -2.22 11.28 -23.07
N ILE A 205 -3.15 11.36 -22.13
CA ILE A 205 -4.17 12.43 -22.06
C ILE A 205 -4.14 13.17 -20.72
N VAL A 206 -4.72 14.37 -20.70
CA VAL A 206 -4.96 15.15 -19.47
C VAL A 206 -6.44 15.10 -19.13
N LEU A 207 -6.80 14.52 -17.99
CA LEU A 207 -8.15 14.61 -17.43
C LEU A 207 -8.17 15.67 -16.32
N ARG A 208 -8.99 16.71 -16.47
CA ARG A 208 -9.03 17.88 -15.56
C ARG A 208 -10.44 18.23 -15.10
N GLY A 209 -10.64 18.39 -13.79
CA GLY A 209 -11.82 19.05 -13.21
C GLY A 209 -11.66 20.58 -13.26
N LEU A 210 -12.62 21.29 -13.87
CA LEU A 210 -12.52 22.73 -14.13
C LEU A 210 -12.49 23.61 -12.87
N GLU A 211 -13.16 23.19 -11.80
CA GLU A 211 -13.22 23.92 -10.51
C GLU A 211 -12.43 23.21 -9.39
N GLY A 212 -11.57 22.24 -9.77
CA GLY A 212 -10.71 21.50 -8.85
C GLY A 212 -11.44 20.49 -7.96
N ALA A 213 -10.67 19.85 -7.08
CA ALA A 213 -11.14 18.69 -6.33
C ALA A 213 -12.30 18.97 -5.37
N GLY A 214 -12.57 20.23 -5.02
CA GLY A 214 -13.67 20.60 -4.14
C GLY A 214 -15.06 20.45 -4.77
N GLU A 215 -15.14 20.55 -6.10
CA GLU A 215 -16.40 20.66 -6.84
C GLU A 215 -16.61 19.50 -7.84
N THR A 216 -15.53 18.88 -8.33
CA THR A 216 -15.60 17.76 -9.28
C THR A 216 -15.24 16.43 -8.59
N VAL A 217 -16.19 15.50 -8.56
CA VAL A 217 -16.10 14.22 -7.84
C VAL A 217 -16.29 13.04 -8.79
N ILE A 218 -15.35 12.10 -8.77
CA ILE A 218 -15.51 10.76 -9.37
C ILE A 218 -15.81 9.78 -8.22
N GLU A 219 -17.00 9.20 -8.23
CA GLU A 219 -17.48 8.25 -7.23
C GLU A 219 -17.62 6.86 -7.85
N GLY A 220 -16.85 5.90 -7.33
CA GLY A 220 -16.92 4.52 -7.81
C GLY A 220 -18.21 3.81 -7.39
N GLU A 221 -18.80 3.03 -8.32
CA GLU A 221 -19.93 2.14 -8.03
C GLU A 221 -19.55 0.65 -8.14
N GLY A 222 -20.04 -0.21 -7.26
CA GLY A 222 -19.79 -1.66 -7.34
C GLY A 222 -18.41 -2.08 -6.82
N THR A 223 -17.71 -3.02 -7.47
CA THR A 223 -16.38 -3.52 -7.05
C THR A 223 -15.28 -3.17 -8.05
N GLY A 224 -14.14 -2.68 -7.57
CA GLY A 224 -12.92 -2.33 -8.32
C GLY A 224 -12.28 -1.02 -7.84
N SER A 225 -11.28 -0.54 -8.58
CA SER A 225 -10.67 0.79 -8.47
C SER A 225 -11.56 1.88 -9.09
N VAL A 226 -11.54 3.11 -8.56
CA VAL A 226 -12.25 4.25 -9.18
C VAL A 226 -11.49 4.74 -10.41
N VAL A 227 -10.16 4.85 -10.33
CA VAL A 227 -9.30 5.26 -11.45
C VAL A 227 -8.17 4.27 -11.65
N GLN A 228 -7.87 3.92 -12.91
CA GLN A 228 -6.87 2.94 -13.29
C GLN A 228 -5.87 3.49 -14.31
N PHE A 229 -4.59 3.21 -14.06
CA PHE A 229 -3.45 3.38 -14.96
C PHE A 229 -2.70 2.05 -14.99
N THR A 230 -2.99 1.21 -15.97
CA THR A 230 -2.51 -0.18 -16.00
C THR A 230 -1.93 -0.61 -17.34
N GLN A 231 -1.83 0.31 -18.31
CA GLN A 231 -1.54 0.01 -19.71
C GLN A 231 -0.33 0.78 -20.25
N GLY A 232 0.53 1.27 -19.35
CA GLY A 232 1.80 1.91 -19.72
C GLY A 232 1.75 3.43 -19.81
N GLU A 233 0.74 4.06 -19.20
CA GLU A 233 0.54 5.51 -19.20
C GLU A 233 1.80 6.23 -18.69
N GLY A 234 2.26 7.22 -19.44
CA GLY A 234 3.49 7.97 -19.15
C GLY A 234 3.28 9.14 -18.19
N PRO A 235 4.35 9.89 -17.85
CA PRO A 235 4.27 11.05 -16.96
C PRO A 235 3.47 12.23 -17.55
N GLU A 236 3.26 12.24 -18.86
CA GLU A 236 2.41 13.21 -19.56
C GLU A 236 0.91 12.89 -19.40
N THR A 237 0.55 11.64 -19.08
CA THR A 237 -0.81 11.28 -18.67
C THR A 237 -1.09 11.87 -17.29
N ARG A 238 -2.13 12.71 -17.19
CA ARG A 238 -2.41 13.55 -16.01
C ARG A 238 -3.84 13.39 -15.53
N LEU A 239 -4.00 13.31 -14.21
CA LEU A 239 -5.28 13.43 -13.51
C LEU A 239 -5.24 14.63 -12.57
N GLU A 240 -6.14 15.59 -12.78
CA GLU A 240 -6.07 16.92 -12.16
C GLU A 240 -7.41 17.40 -11.60
N GLY A 241 -7.45 17.86 -10.35
CA GLY A 241 -8.60 18.61 -9.86
C GLY A 241 -9.83 17.74 -9.57
N PHE A 242 -9.65 16.55 -9.00
CA PHE A 242 -10.76 15.64 -8.66
C PHE A 242 -10.72 15.17 -7.21
N THR A 243 -11.91 15.05 -6.61
CA THR A 243 -12.11 14.12 -5.50
C THR A 243 -12.38 12.72 -6.05
N ILE A 244 -11.61 11.73 -5.58
CA ILE A 244 -11.76 10.31 -5.91
C ILE A 244 -12.27 9.56 -4.67
N THR A 245 -13.50 9.04 -4.75
CA THR A 245 -14.18 8.43 -3.60
C THR A 245 -15.09 7.25 -3.97
N GLY A 246 -15.67 6.58 -2.97
CA GLY A 246 -16.60 5.45 -3.18
C GLY A 246 -15.95 4.16 -3.70
N GLY A 247 -14.62 4.15 -3.88
CA GLY A 247 -13.88 2.98 -4.33
C GLY A 247 -14.05 1.79 -3.37
N PHE A 248 -14.37 0.62 -3.92
CA PHE A 248 -14.47 -0.62 -3.18
C PHE A 248 -13.74 -1.74 -3.92
N SER A 249 -12.52 -2.09 -3.51
CA SER A 249 -11.73 -3.15 -4.16
C SER A 249 -11.61 -4.38 -3.26
N ARG A 250 -11.36 -5.54 -3.86
CA ARG A 250 -11.02 -6.80 -3.16
C ARG A 250 -9.60 -7.27 -3.42
N ASP A 251 -8.86 -6.56 -4.27
CA ASP A 251 -7.51 -6.94 -4.70
C ASP A 251 -6.50 -5.86 -4.34
N ARG A 252 -6.55 -4.71 -5.03
CA ARG A 252 -5.63 -3.58 -4.88
C ARG A 252 -6.27 -2.25 -5.27
N GLY A 253 -5.73 -1.14 -4.74
CA GLY A 253 -5.97 0.22 -5.25
C GLY A 253 -7.43 0.65 -5.32
N ALA A 254 -8.17 0.75 -4.20
CA ALA A 254 -9.61 1.02 -4.28
C ALA A 254 -9.96 2.40 -4.85
N GLY A 255 -9.23 3.46 -4.46
CA GLY A 255 -9.34 4.78 -5.08
C GLY A 255 -8.63 4.79 -6.45
N ILE A 256 -7.30 4.79 -6.42
CA ILE A 256 -6.46 4.85 -7.63
C ILE A 256 -5.54 3.63 -7.70
N LEU A 257 -5.52 2.97 -8.85
CA LEU A 257 -4.62 1.86 -9.16
C LEU A 257 -3.61 2.29 -10.24
N ILE A 258 -2.32 2.24 -9.89
CA ILE A 258 -1.20 2.46 -10.80
C ILE A 258 -0.34 1.19 -10.84
N ASP A 259 -0.28 0.54 -11.99
CA ASP A 259 0.45 -0.71 -12.19
C ASP A 259 1.16 -0.67 -13.55
N THR A 260 2.49 -0.72 -13.56
CA THR A 260 3.29 -0.63 -14.80
C THR A 260 3.03 0.67 -15.59
N ALA A 261 2.60 1.73 -14.91
CA ALA A 261 2.32 3.06 -15.46
C ALA A 261 2.96 4.14 -14.60
N SER A 262 3.27 5.32 -15.12
CA SER A 262 3.94 6.41 -14.39
C SER A 262 3.25 7.77 -14.56
N PRO A 263 1.94 7.88 -14.24
CA PRO A 263 1.18 9.12 -14.44
C PRO A 263 1.59 10.23 -13.46
N THR A 264 1.16 11.45 -13.79
CA THR A 264 1.21 12.60 -12.87
C THR A 264 -0.16 12.85 -12.26
N LEU A 265 -0.23 12.84 -10.93
CA LEU A 265 -1.44 13.13 -10.15
C LEU A 265 -1.30 14.50 -9.50
N SER A 266 -2.26 15.40 -9.74
CA SER A 266 -2.21 16.75 -9.18
C SER A 266 -3.54 17.30 -8.69
N ASP A 267 -3.52 18.11 -7.63
CA ASP A 267 -4.73 18.71 -7.05
C ASP A 267 -5.85 17.69 -6.82
N LEU A 268 -5.53 16.60 -6.13
CA LEU A 268 -6.48 15.50 -5.90
C LEU A 268 -6.84 15.35 -4.43
N VAL A 269 -8.07 14.91 -4.18
CA VAL A 269 -8.50 14.41 -2.87
C VAL A 269 -8.94 12.96 -3.00
N VAL A 270 -8.12 12.02 -2.56
CA VAL A 270 -8.41 10.58 -2.57
C VAL A 270 -8.94 10.18 -1.19
N THR A 271 -10.25 9.96 -1.08
CA THR A 271 -10.90 9.83 0.23
C THR A 271 -12.02 8.80 0.29
N ASP A 272 -12.22 8.25 1.50
CA ASP A 272 -13.28 7.30 1.82
C ASP A 272 -13.32 6.05 0.93
N ASN A 273 -12.16 5.64 0.38
CA ASN A 273 -12.03 4.42 -0.38
C ASN A 273 -11.75 3.23 0.53
N VAL A 274 -12.30 2.09 0.16
CA VAL A 274 -12.33 0.87 0.97
C VAL A 274 -11.75 -0.30 0.20
N ILE A 275 -10.83 -1.02 0.82
CA ILE A 275 -10.45 -2.35 0.35
C ILE A 275 -10.97 -3.40 1.34
N SER A 276 -11.70 -4.38 0.83
CA SER A 276 -12.22 -5.51 1.60
C SER A 276 -11.33 -6.71 1.35
N MET A 277 -10.85 -7.31 2.43
CA MET A 277 -9.94 -8.45 2.35
C MET A 277 -10.60 -9.66 1.66
N SER A 278 -9.95 -10.18 0.62
CA SER A 278 -10.27 -11.46 0.00
C SER A 278 -9.38 -12.55 0.62
N PRO A 279 -9.84 -13.81 0.73
CA PRO A 279 -9.00 -14.93 1.18
C PRO A 279 -7.82 -15.23 0.23
N VAL A 280 -7.76 -14.59 -0.94
CA VAL A 280 -6.68 -14.71 -1.92
C VAL A 280 -5.88 -13.41 -1.90
N ARG A 281 -4.56 -13.51 -1.65
CA ARG A 281 -3.56 -12.41 -1.51
C ARG A 281 -4.03 -11.07 -2.11
N SER A 282 -4.56 -10.19 -1.28
CA SER A 282 -4.81 -8.80 -1.65
C SER A 282 -3.54 -7.98 -1.46
N LEU A 283 -3.28 -7.04 -2.37
CA LEU A 283 -2.18 -6.09 -2.30
C LEU A 283 -2.73 -4.72 -1.84
N GLY A 284 -1.89 -3.89 -1.23
CA GLY A 284 -2.26 -2.70 -0.46
C GLY A 284 -3.11 -1.60 -1.10
N GLY A 285 -3.18 -0.45 -0.42
CA GLY A 285 -3.59 0.82 -1.04
C GLY A 285 -5.09 0.99 -1.18
N ALA A 286 -5.81 1.25 -0.08
CA ALA A 286 -7.22 1.63 -0.21
C ALA A 286 -7.34 2.99 -0.92
N GLY A 287 -6.48 3.95 -0.59
CA GLY A 287 -6.37 5.21 -1.32
C GLY A 287 -5.70 5.03 -2.68
N ILE A 288 -4.38 4.84 -2.68
CA ILE A 288 -3.57 4.76 -3.90
C ILE A 288 -2.68 3.52 -3.84
N TYR A 289 -2.68 2.74 -4.92
CA TYR A 289 -1.76 1.62 -5.13
C TYR A 289 -0.78 1.94 -6.25
N ILE A 290 0.52 1.69 -6.03
CA ILE A 290 1.59 1.96 -6.98
C ILE A 290 2.54 0.76 -7.05
N GLN A 291 2.66 0.15 -8.23
CA GLN A 291 3.60 -0.92 -8.49
C GLN A 291 4.33 -0.73 -9.82
N ASP A 292 5.63 -1.08 -9.84
CA ASP A 292 6.46 -1.12 -11.06
C ASP A 292 6.37 0.20 -11.87
N SER A 293 6.37 1.32 -11.13
CA SER A 293 5.96 2.66 -11.58
C SER A 293 6.95 3.75 -11.13
N SER A 294 6.90 4.93 -11.75
CA SER A 294 7.54 6.15 -11.26
C SER A 294 6.62 7.37 -11.17
N ALA A 295 5.41 7.19 -10.61
CA ALA A 295 4.40 8.24 -10.49
C ALA A 295 4.86 9.49 -9.70
N LEU A 296 4.28 10.64 -10.06
CA LEU A 296 4.49 11.93 -9.39
C LEU A 296 3.18 12.42 -8.77
N LEU A 297 3.20 12.73 -7.47
CA LEU A 297 2.05 13.27 -6.74
C LEU A 297 2.35 14.71 -6.30
N VAL A 298 1.50 15.66 -6.69
CA VAL A 298 1.65 17.09 -6.37
C VAL A 298 0.34 17.66 -5.83
N ASP A 299 0.37 18.29 -4.66
CA ASP A 299 -0.83 18.89 -4.04
C ASP A 299 -1.98 17.87 -3.87
N VAL A 300 -1.63 16.65 -3.45
CA VAL A 300 -2.57 15.53 -3.26
C VAL A 300 -2.91 15.35 -1.78
N VAL A 301 -4.19 15.11 -1.47
CA VAL A 301 -4.67 14.70 -0.15
C VAL A 301 -5.14 13.25 -0.22
N VAL A 302 -4.57 12.38 0.61
CA VAL A 302 -4.99 10.98 0.77
C VAL A 302 -5.54 10.81 2.18
N ASP A 303 -6.86 10.82 2.31
CA ASP A 303 -7.51 10.97 3.60
C ASP A 303 -8.65 9.97 3.87
N GLY A 304 -8.66 9.36 5.07
CA GLY A 304 -9.80 8.56 5.52
C GLY A 304 -9.98 7.22 4.79
N ASN A 305 -9.01 6.79 3.98
CA ASN A 305 -9.09 5.51 3.28
C ASN A 305 -8.83 4.36 4.26
N ARG A 306 -9.60 3.28 4.12
CA ARG A 306 -9.60 2.21 5.11
C ARG A 306 -9.63 0.82 4.50
N GLN A 307 -9.09 -0.11 5.25
CA GLN A 307 -9.25 -1.53 4.96
C GLN A 307 -10.32 -2.10 5.90
N GLU A 308 -11.22 -2.91 5.35
CA GLU A 308 -12.22 -3.62 6.13
C GLU A 308 -11.73 -5.00 6.56
N GLU A 309 -12.13 -5.40 7.77
CA GLU A 309 -11.85 -6.74 8.29
C GLU A 309 -12.49 -7.81 7.39
N PRO A 310 -11.87 -8.99 7.23
CA PRO A 310 -12.45 -10.06 6.44
C PRO A 310 -13.80 -10.49 7.00
N LEU A 311 -14.79 -10.74 6.12
CA LEU A 311 -16.07 -11.34 6.52
C LEU A 311 -15.92 -12.78 7.02
N ASP A 312 -14.84 -13.47 6.66
CA ASP A 312 -14.52 -14.84 7.07
C ASP A 312 -13.01 -14.99 7.27
N CYS A 313 -12.58 -15.60 8.39
CA CYS A 313 -11.17 -15.80 8.74
C CYS A 313 -10.60 -17.11 8.15
N TYR A 314 -11.43 -17.92 7.48
CA TYR A 314 -11.01 -19.19 6.91
C TYR A 314 -9.98 -18.99 5.79
N GLY A 315 -8.80 -19.61 5.93
CA GLY A 315 -7.76 -19.63 4.90
C GLY A 315 -6.53 -18.75 5.15
N ASP A 316 -6.34 -18.23 6.36
CA ASP A 316 -5.20 -17.38 6.75
C ASP A 316 -5.07 -16.12 5.86
N PRO A 317 -6.13 -15.28 5.82
CA PRO A 317 -6.12 -14.05 5.03
C PRO A 317 -4.94 -13.19 5.48
N GLN A 318 -4.00 -12.95 4.56
CA GLN A 318 -2.86 -12.09 4.82
C GLN A 318 -3.37 -10.65 4.92
N PRO A 319 -2.95 -9.88 5.93
CA PRO A 319 -3.25 -8.46 5.99
C PRO A 319 -2.84 -7.74 4.72
N ILE A 320 -3.64 -6.75 4.39
CA ILE A 320 -3.35 -5.77 3.35
C ILE A 320 -2.56 -4.65 4.02
N ASP A 321 -1.49 -4.17 3.41
CA ASP A 321 -0.67 -3.09 3.98
C ASP A 321 -0.93 -1.76 3.28
N GLY A 322 -0.60 -0.62 3.90
CA GLY A 322 -0.66 0.68 3.22
C GLY A 322 -2.10 1.15 2.95
N ALA A 323 -2.90 1.45 3.97
CA ALA A 323 -4.30 1.86 3.74
C ALA A 323 -4.39 3.17 2.92
N GLY A 324 -3.51 4.14 3.19
CA GLY A 324 -3.41 5.35 2.37
C GLY A 324 -2.75 5.08 1.03
N ILE A 325 -1.43 4.87 1.03
CA ILE A 325 -0.63 4.64 -0.18
C ILE A 325 0.19 3.35 -0.04
N TYR A 326 0.16 2.51 -1.06
CA TYR A 326 1.02 1.33 -1.15
C TYR A 326 2.00 1.46 -2.32
N MET A 327 3.27 1.15 -2.07
CA MET A 327 4.37 1.29 -3.02
C MET A 327 5.19 0.02 -3.09
N LYS A 328 5.34 -0.56 -4.29
CA LYS A 328 6.20 -1.72 -4.50
C LYS A 328 7.02 -1.61 -5.78
N ASN A 329 8.32 -1.91 -5.70
CA ASN A 329 9.23 -1.89 -6.85
C ASN A 329 9.16 -0.57 -7.64
N THR A 330 9.05 0.56 -6.95
CA THR A 330 8.68 1.85 -7.54
C THR A 330 9.61 2.97 -7.08
N THR A 331 9.65 4.06 -7.85
CA THR A 331 10.27 5.33 -7.44
C THR A 331 9.25 6.47 -7.47
N VAL A 332 8.78 6.93 -6.30
CA VAL A 332 7.70 7.92 -6.23
C VAL A 332 8.20 9.25 -5.68
N THR A 333 7.71 10.36 -6.24
CA THR A 333 7.94 11.69 -5.66
C THR A 333 6.61 12.28 -5.19
N LEU A 334 6.58 12.79 -3.95
CA LEU A 334 5.43 13.40 -3.32
C LEU A 334 5.79 14.84 -2.94
N ARG A 335 5.06 15.81 -3.48
CA ARG A 335 5.23 17.23 -3.18
C ARG A 335 3.94 17.84 -2.65
N ASN A 336 4.02 18.51 -1.51
CA ASN A 336 2.85 19.14 -0.88
C ASN A 336 1.69 18.15 -0.63
N VAL A 337 2.03 16.91 -0.25
CA VAL A 337 1.03 15.85 -0.05
C VAL A 337 0.62 15.78 1.42
N THR A 338 -0.67 15.57 1.68
CA THR A 338 -1.18 15.24 3.01
C THR A 338 -1.72 13.81 3.02
N ILE A 339 -1.23 12.97 3.95
CA ILE A 339 -1.69 11.59 4.13
C ILE A 339 -2.25 11.48 5.55
N SER A 340 -3.57 11.41 5.68
CA SER A 340 -4.21 11.50 6.99
C SER A 340 -5.36 10.54 7.25
N ARG A 341 -5.53 10.16 8.52
CA ARG A 341 -6.68 9.36 8.99
C ARG A 341 -6.90 8.03 8.25
N ASN A 342 -5.88 7.52 7.55
CA ASN A 342 -5.97 6.24 6.86
C ASN A 342 -5.79 5.08 7.86
N ARG A 343 -6.50 3.98 7.65
CA ARG A 343 -6.55 2.87 8.63
C ARG A 343 -6.46 1.49 7.98
N THR A 344 -5.51 0.68 8.42
CA THR A 344 -5.48 -0.75 8.07
C THR A 344 -6.41 -1.59 8.95
N ALA A 345 -6.78 -2.77 8.46
CA ALA A 345 -7.72 -3.67 9.13
C ALA A 345 -7.07 -4.36 10.33
N SER A 346 -7.85 -4.58 11.40
CA SER A 346 -7.44 -5.46 12.48
C SER A 346 -7.32 -6.89 11.97
N ALA A 347 -6.51 -7.68 12.66
CA ALA A 347 -6.42 -9.11 12.39
C ALA A 347 -7.76 -9.81 12.63
N CYS A 348 -8.16 -10.63 11.66
CA CYS A 348 -9.28 -11.55 11.80
C CYS A 348 -8.97 -12.60 12.88
N ALA A 349 -9.95 -12.96 13.70
CA ALA A 349 -9.81 -13.99 14.72
C ALA A 349 -11.02 -14.93 14.71
N ASP A 350 -10.77 -16.22 14.48
CA ASP A 350 -11.72 -17.30 14.75
C ASP A 350 -11.15 -18.27 15.82
N PHE A 351 -11.83 -19.40 16.04
CA PHE A 351 -11.46 -20.38 17.07
C PHE A 351 -10.13 -21.11 16.75
N GLU A 352 -9.76 -21.30 15.47
CA GLU A 352 -8.60 -22.11 15.02
C GLU A 352 -7.51 -21.30 14.28
N ALA A 353 -7.85 -20.14 13.72
CA ALA A 353 -7.01 -19.27 12.90
C ALA A 353 -7.04 -17.81 13.40
N VAL A 354 -5.86 -17.17 13.37
CA VAL A 354 -5.73 -15.73 13.65
C VAL A 354 -4.82 -15.15 12.57
N GLY A 355 -5.36 -14.21 11.80
CA GLY A 355 -4.60 -13.48 10.79
C GLY A 355 -3.65 -12.47 11.43
N MET A 356 -2.78 -11.88 10.62
CA MET A 356 -1.95 -10.75 11.04
C MET A 356 -2.71 -9.43 10.82
N ALA A 357 -2.41 -8.41 11.61
CA ALA A 357 -2.98 -7.08 11.44
C ALA A 357 -2.22 -6.32 10.34
N GLY A 358 -2.89 -5.38 9.65
CA GLY A 358 -2.26 -4.65 8.55
C GLY A 358 -1.24 -3.62 8.99
N ASP A 359 -0.14 -3.52 8.24
CA ASP A 359 0.98 -2.62 8.48
C ASP A 359 0.86 -1.36 7.61
N GLY A 360 1.42 -0.23 8.05
CA GLY A 360 1.45 1.00 7.24
C GLY A 360 0.09 1.68 7.13
N GLY A 361 -0.39 2.32 8.20
CA GLY A 361 -1.66 3.06 8.19
C GLY A 361 -1.69 4.10 7.06
N GLY A 362 -0.65 4.93 6.99
CA GLY A 362 -0.50 5.95 5.95
C GLY A 362 0.15 5.40 4.68
N VAL A 363 1.40 4.95 4.76
CA VAL A 363 2.17 4.47 3.61
C VAL A 363 2.83 3.12 3.90
N TYR A 364 2.86 2.25 2.92
CA TYR A 364 3.68 1.04 2.93
C TYR A 364 4.62 1.01 1.72
N MET A 365 5.90 0.72 1.95
CA MET A 365 6.94 0.66 0.93
C MET A 365 7.69 -0.68 0.98
N GLU A 366 7.70 -1.40 -0.14
CA GLU A 366 8.54 -2.58 -0.35
C GLU A 366 9.43 -2.42 -1.59
N ASN A 367 10.74 -2.55 -1.40
CA ASN A 367 11.72 -2.46 -2.48
C ASN A 367 11.55 -1.19 -3.33
N ALA A 368 11.26 -0.07 -2.65
CA ALA A 368 10.87 1.19 -3.28
C ALA A 368 11.78 2.34 -2.84
N THR A 369 11.83 3.39 -3.66
CA THR A 369 12.45 4.66 -3.33
C THR A 369 11.39 5.76 -3.33
N ALA A 370 11.34 6.60 -2.29
CA ALA A 370 10.41 7.73 -2.27
C ALA A 370 11.05 9.03 -1.79
N ILE A 371 10.66 10.14 -2.41
CA ILE A 371 11.04 11.49 -2.02
C ILE A 371 9.79 12.22 -1.54
N PHE A 372 9.81 12.66 -0.28
CA PHE A 372 8.74 13.41 0.37
C PHE A 372 9.19 14.85 0.59
N GLU A 373 8.60 15.80 -0.14
CA GLU A 373 8.89 17.22 -0.02
C GLU A 373 7.64 17.98 0.44
N ASN A 374 7.71 18.64 1.60
CA ASN A 374 6.58 19.35 2.22
C ASN A 374 5.36 18.44 2.45
N VAL A 375 5.59 17.27 3.04
CA VAL A 375 4.54 16.26 3.26
C VAL A 375 4.08 16.27 4.72
N THR A 376 2.78 16.12 4.95
CA THR A 376 2.23 15.86 6.29
C THR A 376 1.64 14.46 6.35
N ILE A 377 2.05 13.68 7.35
CA ILE A 377 1.56 12.32 7.61
C ILE A 377 1.00 12.29 9.01
N SER A 378 -0.34 12.23 9.13
CA SER A 378 -0.98 12.44 10.42
C SER A 378 -2.19 11.58 10.71
N GLU A 379 -2.37 11.20 11.98
CA GLU A 379 -3.55 10.47 12.46
C GLU A 379 -3.80 9.12 11.75
N ASN A 380 -2.79 8.58 11.07
CA ASN A 380 -2.89 7.27 10.42
C ASN A 380 -2.73 6.16 11.46
N ARG A 381 -3.45 5.06 11.26
CA ARG A 381 -3.56 3.98 12.25
C ARG A 381 -3.41 2.62 11.64
N THR A 382 -2.73 1.72 12.34
CA THR A 382 -2.73 0.31 11.96
C THR A 382 -3.77 -0.50 12.73
N GLY A 383 -4.11 -1.67 12.20
CA GLY A 383 -5.03 -2.62 12.82
C GLY A 383 -4.47 -3.26 14.09
N SER A 384 -5.36 -3.65 14.99
CA SER A 384 -4.97 -4.39 16.20
C SER A 384 -4.88 -5.90 15.94
N GLY A 385 -4.10 -6.58 16.76
CA GLY A 385 -3.97 -8.03 16.73
C GLY A 385 -5.28 -8.73 17.07
N GLY A 386 -5.54 -9.85 16.40
CA GLY A 386 -6.75 -10.64 16.54
C GLY A 386 -6.79 -11.30 17.92
N SER A 387 -7.97 -11.41 18.50
CA SER A 387 -8.17 -11.96 19.84
C SER A 387 -9.15 -13.12 19.80
N SER A 388 -8.72 -14.32 20.17
CA SER A 388 -9.60 -15.50 20.29
C SER A 388 -9.41 -16.23 21.62
N THR A 389 -10.09 -17.36 21.79
CA THR A 389 -10.04 -18.17 23.02
C THR A 389 -8.67 -18.83 23.23
N MET A 390 -7.99 -19.20 22.15
CA MET A 390 -6.73 -19.96 22.21
C MET A 390 -5.57 -19.32 21.46
N ARG A 391 -5.84 -18.35 20.59
CA ARG A 391 -4.82 -17.70 19.77
C ARG A 391 -5.03 -16.19 19.77
N SER A 392 -3.95 -15.48 19.52
CA SER A 392 -3.99 -14.07 19.19
C SER A 392 -2.84 -13.74 18.25
N SER A 393 -2.83 -12.54 17.67
CA SER A 393 -1.76 -12.07 16.80
C SER A 393 -1.23 -10.71 17.24
N ALA A 394 -0.12 -10.30 16.67
CA ALA A 394 0.48 -9.00 16.95
C ALA A 394 -0.33 -7.86 16.31
N GLY A 395 -0.22 -6.66 16.89
CA GLY A 395 -0.72 -5.44 16.24
C GLY A 395 0.15 -5.02 15.06
N GLY A 396 -0.43 -4.29 14.11
CA GLY A 396 0.27 -3.87 12.89
C GLY A 396 1.29 -2.75 13.15
N ASN A 397 2.38 -2.71 12.39
CA ASN A 397 3.51 -1.80 12.51
C ASN A 397 3.36 -0.53 11.67
N GLY A 398 4.09 0.53 12.03
CA GLY A 398 4.22 1.74 11.21
C GLY A 398 2.90 2.47 11.01
N GLY A 399 2.41 3.15 12.05
CA GLY A 399 1.15 3.90 11.95
C GLY A 399 1.17 4.91 10.79
N GLY A 400 2.29 5.63 10.64
CA GLY A 400 2.53 6.55 9.52
C GLY A 400 3.07 5.83 8.28
N ILE A 401 4.28 5.29 8.36
CA ILE A 401 4.97 4.63 7.24
C ILE A 401 5.63 3.31 7.67
N VAL A 402 5.62 2.33 6.77
CA VAL A 402 6.45 1.13 6.84
C VAL A 402 7.42 1.08 5.67
N LEU A 403 8.69 0.76 5.95
CA LEU A 403 9.74 0.58 4.94
C LEU A 403 10.38 -0.80 5.07
N PHE A 404 10.36 -1.55 3.97
CA PHE A 404 11.07 -2.80 3.85
C PHE A 404 11.98 -2.79 2.63
N ARG A 405 13.29 -2.97 2.85
CA ARG A 405 14.32 -2.93 1.78
C ARG A 405 14.19 -1.69 0.89
N SER A 406 13.86 -0.55 1.50
CA SER A 406 13.44 0.66 0.81
C SER A 406 14.29 1.86 1.22
N THR A 407 14.22 2.92 0.40
CA THR A 407 14.90 4.19 0.68
C THR A 407 13.90 5.33 0.70
N ALA A 408 13.92 6.17 1.74
CA ALA A 408 13.07 7.34 1.81
C ALA A 408 13.84 8.61 2.19
N PHE A 409 13.57 9.67 1.44
CA PHE A 409 14.10 11.01 1.67
C PHE A 409 12.98 11.94 2.11
N PHE A 410 13.09 12.49 3.32
CA PHE A 410 12.09 13.40 3.89
C PHE A 410 12.65 14.81 3.99
N ARG A 411 11.95 15.78 3.41
CA ARG A 411 12.31 17.20 3.41
C ARG A 411 11.10 18.01 3.82
N ASN A 412 11.23 18.71 4.96
CA ASN A 412 10.12 19.49 5.53
C ASN A 412 8.88 18.60 5.75
N THR A 413 9.08 17.44 6.37
CA THR A 413 8.02 16.44 6.58
C THR A 413 7.61 16.38 8.04
N ASP A 414 6.30 16.32 8.26
CA ASP A 414 5.71 16.19 9.58
C ASP A 414 5.02 14.84 9.78
N PHE A 415 5.35 14.19 10.89
CA PHE A 415 4.69 12.99 11.38
C PHE A 415 3.95 13.31 12.67
N ILE A 416 2.62 13.37 12.62
CA ILE A 416 1.80 13.87 13.73
C ILE A 416 0.74 12.84 14.14
N ASP A 417 0.77 12.40 15.39
CA ASP A 417 -0.31 11.58 15.98
C ASP A 417 -0.62 10.26 15.23
N ASN A 418 0.39 9.65 14.61
CA ASN A 418 0.23 8.32 14.01
C ASN A 418 0.33 7.23 15.07
N HIS A 419 -0.46 6.16 14.91
CA HIS A 419 -0.62 5.13 15.94
C HIS A 419 -0.51 3.70 15.41
N THR A 420 0.26 2.84 16.08
CA THR A 420 0.23 1.40 15.79
C THR A 420 -0.88 0.66 16.54
N GLY A 421 -1.23 -0.53 16.07
CA GLY A 421 -2.23 -1.39 16.67
C GLY A 421 -1.74 -2.06 17.95
N SER A 422 -2.69 -2.37 18.84
CA SER A 422 -2.42 -3.13 20.06
C SER A 422 -2.28 -4.62 19.76
N GLY A 423 -1.56 -5.35 20.61
CA GLY A 423 -1.46 -6.79 20.51
C GLY A 423 -2.78 -7.49 20.85
N GLY A 424 -3.03 -8.61 20.21
CA GLY A 424 -4.23 -9.41 20.45
C GLY A 424 -4.23 -10.04 21.84
N SER A 425 -5.41 -10.09 22.45
CA SER A 425 -5.63 -10.70 23.77
C SER A 425 -6.16 -12.11 23.63
N VAL A 426 -5.98 -12.95 24.65
CA VAL A 426 -6.52 -14.32 24.67
C VAL A 426 -7.53 -14.46 25.79
N SER A 427 -8.64 -15.17 25.54
CA SER A 427 -9.63 -15.54 26.57
C SER A 427 -9.54 -17.04 26.86
N GLY A 428 -8.75 -17.43 27.87
CA GLY A 428 -8.49 -18.85 28.15
C GLY A 428 -9.74 -19.70 28.46
N ASP A 429 -9.66 -20.99 28.12
CA ASP A 429 -10.74 -21.99 28.30
C ASP A 429 -10.49 -22.98 29.46
N GLY A 430 -9.38 -22.81 30.20
CA GLY A 430 -9.07 -23.58 31.39
C GLY A 430 -7.82 -24.45 31.33
N ASP A 431 -7.38 -24.91 30.14
CA ASP A 431 -6.35 -25.96 30.01
C ASP A 431 -5.24 -25.66 28.98
N HIS A 432 -5.10 -24.40 28.52
CA HIS A 432 -4.12 -23.99 27.51
C HIS A 432 -3.28 -22.76 27.92
N THR A 433 -2.01 -22.70 27.50
CA THR A 433 -1.16 -21.49 27.66
C THR A 433 -1.73 -20.36 26.80
N SER A 434 -2.13 -19.26 27.42
CA SER A 434 -2.79 -18.13 26.75
C SER A 434 -2.02 -16.83 26.98
N ASN A 435 -0.99 -16.61 26.17
CA ASN A 435 -0.18 -15.39 26.24
C ASN A 435 -0.79 -14.29 25.37
N GLY A 436 -0.83 -13.07 25.89
CA GLY A 436 -1.14 -11.90 25.08
C GLY A 436 -0.02 -11.65 24.07
N ASN A 437 -0.37 -11.16 22.89
CA ASN A 437 0.59 -10.89 21.84
C ASN A 437 1.19 -9.47 21.94
N PRO A 438 2.36 -9.24 21.33
CA PRO A 438 2.97 -7.91 21.32
C PRO A 438 2.17 -6.93 20.46
N ALA A 439 2.28 -5.65 20.79
CA ALA A 439 1.76 -4.58 19.94
C ALA A 439 2.67 -4.27 18.76
N GLY A 440 2.16 -3.51 17.79
CA GLY A 440 2.94 -3.06 16.65
C GLY A 440 3.99 -1.99 17.00
N PHE A 441 5.05 -1.91 16.21
CA PHE A 441 6.20 -1.04 16.46
C PHE A 441 6.26 0.15 15.50
N GLY A 442 6.90 1.25 15.91
CA GLY A 442 7.09 2.43 15.07
C GLY A 442 5.82 3.26 14.87
N GLY A 443 5.47 4.09 15.86
CA GLY A 443 4.25 4.92 15.78
C GLY A 443 4.18 5.77 14.51
N ALA A 444 5.27 6.46 14.19
CA ALA A 444 5.42 7.18 12.92
C ALA A 444 5.96 6.26 11.84
N ILE A 445 7.10 5.60 12.12
CA ILE A 445 7.88 4.87 11.10
C ILE A 445 8.35 3.53 11.65
N TYR A 446 8.10 2.49 10.88
CA TYR A 446 8.76 1.20 11.01
C TYR A 446 9.72 0.98 9.83
N ALA A 447 10.95 0.56 10.11
CA ALA A 447 11.95 0.34 9.07
C ALA A 447 12.74 -0.95 9.28
N LYS A 448 12.87 -1.74 8.21
CA LYS A 448 13.66 -2.96 8.17
C LYS A 448 14.55 -3.01 6.94
N ASN A 449 15.86 -3.20 7.16
CA ASN A 449 16.91 -3.14 6.14
C ASN A 449 16.70 -1.96 5.17
N SER A 450 16.45 -0.77 5.71
CA SER A 450 16.01 0.39 4.93
C SER A 450 16.82 1.63 5.28
N THR A 451 16.95 2.53 4.31
CA THR A 451 17.66 3.81 4.47
C THR A 451 16.66 4.95 4.60
N ILE A 452 16.80 5.75 5.65
CA ILE A 452 15.99 6.91 5.93
C ILE A 452 16.90 8.13 6.09
N GLU A 453 16.69 9.13 5.24
CA GLU A 453 17.31 10.45 5.37
C GLU A 453 16.25 11.51 5.62
N MET A 454 16.42 12.28 6.69
CA MET A 454 15.46 13.28 7.13
C MET A 454 16.11 14.64 7.31
N LYS A 455 15.50 15.67 6.70
CA LYS A 455 15.91 17.06 6.86
C LYS A 455 14.71 17.95 7.19
N ASN A 456 14.85 18.73 8.26
CA ASN A 456 13.80 19.64 8.75
C ASN A 456 12.50 18.88 9.05
N VAL A 457 12.55 17.90 9.94
CA VAL A 457 11.39 17.04 10.25
C VAL A 457 10.82 17.26 11.64
N ARG A 458 9.52 17.02 11.79
CA ARG A 458 8.87 16.98 13.11
C ARG A 458 8.20 15.63 13.31
N LEU A 459 8.52 14.95 14.42
CA LEU A 459 7.88 13.71 14.84
C LEU A 459 7.20 13.97 16.19
N ILE A 460 5.88 14.20 16.15
CA ILE A 460 5.11 14.73 17.26
C ILE A 460 3.94 13.80 17.60
N LYS A 461 3.80 13.42 18.87
CA LYS A 461 2.63 12.66 19.37
C LYS A 461 2.42 11.29 18.74
N ASN A 462 3.40 10.75 18.03
CA ASN A 462 3.28 9.41 17.50
C ASN A 462 3.37 8.40 18.63
N SER A 463 2.64 7.30 18.49
CA SER A 463 2.54 6.34 19.58
C SER A 463 2.40 4.91 19.10
N THR A 464 2.80 3.96 19.94
CA THR A 464 2.57 2.54 19.67
C THR A 464 1.46 1.95 20.53
N GLY A 465 0.88 0.85 20.05
CA GLY A 465 -0.17 0.12 20.74
C GLY A 465 0.31 -0.61 22.01
N ASN A 466 -0.65 -1.04 22.83
CA ASN A 466 -0.39 -1.77 24.07
C ASN A 466 -0.30 -3.27 23.83
N GLY A 467 0.47 -3.96 24.67
CA GLY A 467 0.53 -5.42 24.66
C GLY A 467 -0.83 -6.05 24.96
N GLY A 468 -1.13 -7.15 24.27
CA GLY A 468 -2.35 -7.92 24.48
C GLY A 468 -2.42 -8.53 25.87
N ARG A 469 -3.63 -8.80 26.36
CA ARG A 469 -3.82 -9.44 27.67
C ARG A 469 -3.63 -10.95 27.57
N GLY A 470 -2.95 -11.52 28.55
CA GLY A 470 -2.94 -12.96 28.77
C GLY A 470 -4.32 -13.46 29.19
N GLY A 471 -4.63 -14.71 28.86
CA GLY A 471 -5.89 -15.36 29.23
C GLY A 471 -5.96 -15.75 30.70
N SER A 472 -7.11 -16.26 31.12
CA SER A 472 -7.30 -16.83 32.46
C SER A 472 -7.57 -18.34 32.34
N GLY A 473 -7.10 -19.14 33.29
CA GLY A 473 -7.20 -20.61 33.20
C GLY A 473 -7.13 -21.32 34.55
N TYR A 474 -7.32 -22.65 34.56
CA TYR A 474 -7.31 -23.43 35.80
C TYR A 474 -5.91 -23.86 36.22
N THR A 475 -5.10 -24.29 35.25
CA THR A 475 -3.83 -25.00 35.52
C THR A 475 -2.59 -24.32 34.92
N ILE A 476 -2.76 -23.42 33.94
CA ILE A 476 -1.64 -22.97 33.10
C ILE A 476 -1.35 -21.46 33.24
N ALA A 477 -0.05 -21.14 33.27
CA ALA A 477 0.50 -19.80 33.28
C ALA A 477 0.08 -18.93 32.08
N THR A 478 -0.13 -17.64 32.32
CA THR A 478 -0.51 -16.67 31.30
C THR A 478 0.35 -15.41 31.44
N SER A 479 0.87 -14.91 30.33
CA SER A 479 1.66 -13.68 30.33
C SER A 479 0.99 -12.59 29.51
N GLY A 480 1.20 -11.35 29.93
CA GLY A 480 0.83 -10.20 29.14
C GLY A 480 1.78 -10.02 27.95
N GLY A 481 1.25 -9.55 26.83
CA GLY A 481 2.02 -9.19 25.66
C GLY A 481 2.89 -7.96 25.90
N ARG A 482 3.93 -7.78 25.09
CA ARG A 482 4.81 -6.62 25.19
C ARG A 482 4.18 -5.38 24.56
N GLY A 483 4.36 -4.21 25.17
CA GLY A 483 4.03 -2.93 24.56
C GLY A 483 4.92 -2.62 23.35
N GLY A 484 4.39 -1.85 22.40
CA GLY A 484 5.08 -1.59 21.13
C GLY A 484 6.32 -0.71 21.32
N MET A 485 7.41 -0.95 20.58
CA MET A 485 8.66 -0.20 20.67
C MET A 485 8.79 0.90 19.62
N GLY A 486 9.59 1.92 19.90
CA GLY A 486 9.83 3.03 18.96
C GLY A 486 8.60 3.92 18.79
N GLY A 487 8.29 4.75 19.79
CA GLY A 487 7.07 5.56 19.79
C GLY A 487 6.97 6.48 18.56
N ALA A 488 8.11 6.96 18.05
CA ALA A 488 8.21 7.57 16.73
C ALA A 488 8.78 6.59 15.70
N ILE A 489 10.02 6.16 15.88
CA ILE A 489 10.76 5.37 14.89
C ILE A 489 11.18 4.04 15.52
N TYR A 490 10.84 2.94 14.85
CA TYR A 490 11.42 1.63 15.09
C TYR A 490 12.27 1.22 13.89
N MET A 491 13.48 0.74 14.15
CA MET A 491 14.40 0.30 13.12
C MET A 491 15.08 -1.02 13.49
N GLU A 492 15.10 -1.96 12.55
CA GLU A 492 15.80 -3.25 12.68
C GLU A 492 16.59 -3.61 11.41
N GLY A 493 17.53 -4.54 11.54
CA GLY A 493 18.36 -5.03 10.44
C GLY A 493 19.71 -4.31 10.31
N GLU A 494 20.75 -5.07 10.00
CA GLU A 494 22.14 -4.59 9.96
C GLU A 494 22.39 -3.55 8.86
N GLU A 495 21.60 -3.59 7.79
CA GLU A 495 21.69 -2.68 6.64
C GLU A 495 20.87 -1.40 6.82
N SER A 496 20.17 -1.24 7.95
CA SER A 496 19.34 -0.06 8.17
C SER A 496 20.18 1.17 8.53
N ILE A 497 19.80 2.30 7.95
CA ILE A 497 20.48 3.59 8.16
C ILE A 497 19.43 4.65 8.48
N LEU A 498 19.63 5.37 9.58
CA LEU A 498 18.83 6.53 9.95
C LEU A 498 19.72 7.78 10.06
N SER A 499 19.42 8.78 9.26
CA SER A 499 20.03 10.11 9.35
C SER A 499 18.96 11.18 9.56
N ILE A 500 19.10 12.00 10.61
CA ILE A 500 18.22 13.13 10.87
C ILE A 500 19.04 14.40 11.07
N THR A 501 18.79 15.41 10.22
CA THR A 501 19.35 16.75 10.33
C THR A 501 18.23 17.76 10.58
N ASN A 502 18.38 18.57 11.64
CA ASN A 502 17.39 19.57 12.06
C ASN A 502 16.02 18.93 12.36
N GLY A 503 15.92 18.18 13.46
CA GLY A 503 14.70 17.45 13.83
C GLY A 503 14.09 17.90 15.16
N ILE A 504 12.76 17.86 15.26
CA ILE A 504 12.03 17.97 16.54
C ILE A 504 11.29 16.66 16.78
N VAL A 505 11.66 15.93 17.83
CA VAL A 505 11.06 14.65 18.20
C VAL A 505 10.43 14.80 19.58
N SER A 506 9.11 14.99 19.62
CA SER A 506 8.45 15.38 20.86
C SER A 506 7.14 14.66 21.15
N ALA A 507 6.90 14.42 22.43
CA ALA A 507 5.64 13.85 22.89
C ALA A 507 5.32 12.49 22.27
N ASN A 508 6.32 11.68 21.90
CA ASN A 508 6.10 10.33 21.36
C ASN A 508 6.11 9.27 22.48
N TRP A 509 5.27 8.24 22.33
CA TRP A 509 4.92 7.32 23.42
C TRP A 509 5.02 5.88 22.95
N THR A 510 5.70 5.03 23.72
CA THR A 510 5.57 3.59 23.51
C THR A 510 4.43 3.01 24.33
N GLY A 511 3.86 1.91 23.86
CA GLY A 511 2.74 1.27 24.52
C GLY A 511 3.14 0.51 25.78
N ASP A 512 2.13 0.32 26.63
CA ASP A 512 2.23 -0.39 27.89
C ASP A 512 2.26 -1.91 27.69
N GLY A 513 2.86 -2.61 28.65
CA GLY A 513 2.79 -4.05 28.75
C GLY A 513 1.36 -4.53 29.03
N GLY A 514 0.98 -5.63 28.38
CA GLY A 514 -0.28 -6.30 28.60
C GLY A 514 -0.38 -6.88 30.01
N LYS A 515 -1.61 -7.01 30.50
CA LYS A 515 -1.85 -7.68 31.80
C LYS A 515 -1.77 -9.19 31.64
N SER A 516 -1.21 -9.88 32.62
CA SER A 516 -1.41 -11.32 32.79
C SER A 516 -2.82 -11.60 33.32
N GLY A 517 -3.37 -12.77 33.03
CA GLY A 517 -4.69 -13.16 33.51
C GLY A 517 -4.67 -13.95 34.81
N ALA A 518 -5.85 -14.38 35.28
CA ALA A 518 -5.99 -15.07 36.55
C ALA A 518 -5.84 -16.59 36.39
N VAL A 519 -5.23 -17.26 37.38
CA VAL A 519 -5.05 -18.71 37.40
C VAL A 519 -5.64 -19.35 38.66
N GLY A 520 -6.41 -20.43 38.50
CA GLY A 520 -6.93 -21.28 39.57
C GLY A 520 -8.46 -21.29 39.72
N ASP A 521 -8.98 -22.17 40.58
CA ASP A 521 -10.42 -22.31 40.89
C ASP A 521 -10.66 -22.64 42.36
N CYS A 522 -11.69 -22.02 42.95
CA CYS A 522 -12.10 -22.26 44.33
C CYS A 522 -12.70 -23.67 44.49
N GLY A 523 -11.85 -24.70 44.63
CA GLY A 523 -12.26 -26.04 45.05
C GLY A 523 -11.48 -27.20 44.46
N ASN A 524 -10.49 -26.94 43.59
CA ASN A 524 -9.72 -27.98 42.92
C ASN A 524 -8.21 -27.75 43.09
N ASP A 525 -7.51 -28.75 43.62
CA ASP A 525 -6.04 -28.74 43.77
C ASP A 525 -5.34 -29.05 42.44
N TYR A 526 -5.18 -28.02 41.62
CA TYR A 526 -4.33 -28.10 40.43
C TYR A 526 -2.94 -27.50 40.72
N PRO A 527 -1.84 -28.12 40.24
CA PRO A 527 -0.52 -27.50 40.28
C PRO A 527 -0.51 -26.29 39.33
N ILE A 528 -0.18 -25.11 39.86
CA ILE A 528 -0.15 -23.85 39.10
C ILE A 528 1.31 -23.49 38.76
N ASP A 529 1.60 -23.25 37.48
CA ASP A 529 2.91 -22.78 37.01
C ASP A 529 3.14 -21.26 37.28
N ASP A 530 4.40 -20.85 37.40
CA ASP A 530 4.88 -19.51 37.80
C ASP A 530 4.75 -18.42 36.70
N GLY A 531 4.40 -18.78 35.47
CA GLY A 531 4.43 -17.84 34.32
C GLY A 531 3.34 -16.75 34.28
N LYS A 532 2.81 -16.28 35.43
CA LYS A 532 1.78 -15.22 35.60
C LYS A 532 2.33 -13.80 35.42
N ARG A 533 3.25 -13.59 34.46
CA ARG A 533 4.00 -12.32 34.35
C ARG A 533 3.26 -11.27 33.54
N GLY A 534 3.16 -10.07 34.09
CA GLY A 534 2.78 -8.89 33.30
C GLY A 534 3.75 -8.68 32.15
N GLY A 535 3.25 -8.18 31.03
CA GLY A 535 4.08 -7.87 29.86
C GLY A 535 4.98 -6.67 30.11
N ASN A 536 6.12 -6.58 29.43
CA ASN A 536 6.99 -5.40 29.55
C ASN A 536 6.45 -4.22 28.75
N GLY A 537 6.68 -3.00 29.25
CA GLY A 537 6.47 -1.77 28.49
C GLY A 537 7.41 -1.68 27.28
N GLY A 538 7.01 -0.89 26.28
CA GLY A 538 7.81 -0.66 25.08
C GLY A 538 9.04 0.21 25.35
N ASP A 539 10.19 -0.16 24.78
CA ASP A 539 11.43 0.63 24.81
C ASP A 539 11.47 1.67 23.68
N GLY A 540 12.27 2.73 23.85
CA GLY A 540 12.51 3.73 22.80
C GLY A 540 11.32 4.66 22.59
N GLY A 541 11.02 5.50 23.59
CA GLY A 541 9.84 6.38 23.57
C GLY A 541 9.76 7.27 22.32
N ALA A 542 10.91 7.64 21.75
CA ALA A 542 11.02 8.20 20.41
C ALA A 542 11.65 7.21 19.42
N ILE A 543 12.94 6.90 19.57
CA ILE A 543 13.67 6.02 18.64
C ILE A 543 14.05 4.73 19.33
N TYR A 544 13.68 3.60 18.73
CA TYR A 544 14.23 2.29 19.04
C TYR A 544 15.02 1.80 17.83
N ALA A 545 16.31 1.54 18.02
CA ALA A 545 17.17 0.98 17.00
C ALA A 545 17.75 -0.35 17.50
N GLU A 546 17.29 -1.44 16.88
CA GLU A 546 17.79 -2.79 17.13
C GLU A 546 19.20 -2.96 16.56
N ASP A 547 19.39 -2.64 15.28
CA ASP A 547 20.67 -2.72 14.55
C ASP A 547 20.84 -1.49 13.63
N GLY A 548 21.86 -1.52 12.76
CA GLY A 548 22.11 -0.46 11.78
C GLY A 548 22.89 0.76 12.29
N GLU A 549 22.92 1.82 11.49
CA GLU A 549 23.60 3.08 11.78
C GLU A 549 22.61 4.20 12.10
N VAL A 550 22.93 5.00 13.12
CA VAL A 550 22.10 6.16 13.51
C VAL A 550 22.98 7.41 13.60
N THR A 551 22.65 8.41 12.79
CA THR A 551 23.29 9.73 12.80
C THR A 551 22.26 10.83 13.04
N LEU A 552 22.48 11.64 14.08
CA LEU A 552 21.59 12.72 14.47
C LEU A 552 22.37 14.03 14.57
N GLU A 553 21.93 15.04 13.82
CA GLU A 553 22.52 16.38 13.79
C GLU A 553 21.46 17.45 14.06
N ASN A 554 21.69 18.31 15.06
CA ASN A 554 20.77 19.40 15.43
C ASN A 554 19.35 18.90 15.75
N VAL A 555 19.23 17.82 16.53
CA VAL A 555 17.95 17.19 16.87
C VAL A 555 17.56 17.48 18.31
N THR A 556 16.30 17.83 18.56
CA THR A 556 15.75 18.00 19.90
C THR A 556 14.75 16.90 20.25
N PHE A 557 14.99 16.20 21.35
CA PHE A 557 14.08 15.23 21.95
C PHE A 557 13.41 15.82 23.19
N HIS A 558 12.08 15.95 23.17
CA HIS A 558 11.35 16.58 24.26
C HIS A 558 10.08 15.81 24.66
N ARG A 559 9.91 15.49 25.95
CA ARG A 559 8.68 14.84 26.46
C ARG A 559 8.33 13.52 25.77
N ASN A 560 9.32 12.73 25.39
CA ASN A 560 9.06 11.37 24.93
C ASN A 560 8.94 10.43 26.13
N HIS A 561 8.07 9.44 26.03
CA HIS A 561 7.69 8.55 27.13
C HIS A 561 7.83 7.09 26.72
N THR A 562 8.37 6.27 27.62
CA THR A 562 8.24 4.81 27.46
C THR A 562 7.05 4.24 28.21
N GLY A 563 6.52 3.12 27.69
CA GLY A 563 5.38 2.42 28.26
C GLY A 563 5.67 1.80 29.62
N MET A 564 4.63 1.64 30.41
CA MET A 564 4.66 1.00 31.72
C MET A 564 4.64 -0.52 31.61
N GLY A 565 5.13 -1.20 32.64
CA GLY A 565 4.98 -2.63 32.77
C GLY A 565 3.54 -3.03 33.07
N GLY A 566 3.14 -4.18 32.53
CA GLY A 566 1.83 -4.79 32.74
C GLY A 566 1.67 -5.40 34.13
N GLU A 567 0.42 -5.56 34.55
CA GLU A 567 0.08 -6.17 35.84
C GLU A 567 0.29 -7.70 35.82
N GLY A 568 0.85 -8.23 36.91
CA GLY A 568 0.98 -9.68 37.13
C GLY A 568 -0.35 -10.38 37.39
N GLY A 569 -0.43 -11.67 37.06
CA GLY A 569 -1.65 -12.45 37.14
C GLY A 569 -2.10 -12.76 38.56
N ALA A 570 -3.41 -12.75 38.80
CA ALA A 570 -3.99 -13.09 40.10
C ALA A 570 -4.09 -14.62 40.29
N VAL A 571 -4.05 -15.10 41.55
CA VAL A 571 -4.20 -16.52 41.89
C VAL A 571 -5.48 -16.78 42.69
N LEU A 572 -6.22 -17.83 42.31
CA LEU A 572 -7.40 -18.34 43.00
C LEU A 572 -7.10 -19.72 43.64
N PRO A 573 -6.94 -19.82 44.98
CA PRO A 573 -6.72 -21.10 45.70
C PRO A 573 -7.96 -22.04 45.65
N PRO A 574 -7.91 -23.32 46.09
CA PRO A 574 -6.89 -24.02 46.85
C PRO A 574 -5.94 -24.75 45.88
N ALA A 575 -4.70 -24.32 45.83
CA ALA A 575 -3.63 -25.16 45.30
C ALA A 575 -2.77 -25.49 46.52
N GLU A 576 -2.68 -26.76 46.91
CA GLU A 576 -1.87 -27.21 48.05
C GLU A 576 -0.37 -26.83 47.95
N ASP A 577 0.10 -26.34 46.80
CA ASP A 577 1.39 -25.67 46.66
C ASP A 577 1.21 -24.15 46.64
N VAL A 578 1.88 -23.47 47.57
CA VAL A 578 1.83 -22.02 47.87
C VAL A 578 2.14 -21.17 46.62
N ALA A 579 1.17 -21.01 45.74
CA ALA A 579 1.34 -20.25 44.50
C ALA A 579 1.22 -18.76 44.80
N ASN A 580 2.35 -18.05 44.74
CA ASN A 580 2.38 -16.59 44.83
C ASN A 580 1.60 -15.96 43.66
N GLY A 581 1.13 -14.73 43.88
CA GLY A 581 0.66 -13.88 42.79
C GLY A 581 1.73 -13.69 41.72
N GLY A 582 1.33 -13.36 40.50
CA GLY A 582 2.24 -13.18 39.38
C GLY A 582 3.11 -11.93 39.50
N ASP A 583 4.32 -11.96 38.92
CA ASP A 583 5.18 -10.77 38.89
C ASP A 583 4.64 -9.73 37.89
N GLY A 584 4.77 -8.45 38.23
CA GLY A 584 4.55 -7.35 37.29
C GLY A 584 5.63 -7.29 36.20
N GLY A 585 5.26 -6.77 35.03
CA GLY A 585 6.20 -6.57 33.93
C GLY A 585 7.12 -5.37 34.16
N ASP A 586 8.27 -5.35 33.50
CA ASP A 586 9.21 -4.23 33.60
C ASP A 586 8.73 -3.02 32.80
N GLY A 587 9.03 -1.81 33.29
CA GLY A 587 8.82 -0.57 32.55
C GLY A 587 9.79 -0.42 31.38
N GLY A 588 9.35 0.25 30.32
CA GLY A 588 10.13 0.50 29.12
C GLY A 588 11.28 1.48 29.37
N SER A 589 12.33 1.39 28.57
CA SER A 589 13.60 2.08 28.77
C SER A 589 14.03 2.96 27.59
N GLY A 590 14.91 3.93 27.84
CA GLY A 590 15.42 4.83 26.80
C GLY A 590 14.32 5.69 26.16
N ALA A 591 13.77 6.64 26.93
CA ALA A 591 12.60 7.40 26.54
C ALA A 591 12.80 8.28 25.29
N ALA A 592 14.02 8.74 25.01
CA ALA A 592 14.33 9.36 23.73
C ALA A 592 14.94 8.34 22.75
N ILE A 593 16.00 7.65 23.15
CA ILE A 593 16.71 6.69 22.28
C ILE A 593 16.99 5.42 23.07
N TYR A 594 16.60 4.28 22.50
CA TYR A 594 17.06 2.96 22.92
C TYR A 594 17.85 2.31 21.80
N ARG A 595 19.09 1.89 22.10
CA ARG A 595 19.98 1.20 21.17
C ARG A 595 20.30 -0.20 21.68
N LYS A 596 19.94 -1.25 20.93
CA LYS A 596 20.21 -2.65 21.31
C LYS A 596 21.53 -3.20 20.75
N GLY A 597 21.85 -2.93 19.48
CA GLY A 597 22.95 -3.53 18.72
C GLY A 597 23.68 -2.56 17.78
N GLY A 598 24.11 -3.06 16.61
CA GLY A 598 24.83 -2.42 15.48
C GLY A 598 26.12 -1.60 15.75
N THR A 599 26.60 -0.95 14.68
CA THR A 599 28.01 -0.51 14.54
C THR A 599 28.30 0.90 15.07
N SER A 600 27.34 1.85 14.96
CA SER A 600 27.60 3.25 15.31
C SER A 600 26.36 4.04 15.75
N LEU A 601 26.57 4.99 16.67
CA LEU A 601 25.63 6.05 17.04
C LEU A 601 26.35 7.40 17.06
N HIS A 602 26.01 8.30 16.13
CA HIS A 602 26.61 9.61 16.01
C HIS A 602 25.63 10.72 16.44
N LEU A 603 26.01 11.49 17.46
CA LEU A 603 25.19 12.56 18.04
C LEU A 603 25.94 13.90 17.93
N ILE A 604 25.43 14.81 17.10
CA ILE A 604 26.01 16.12 16.86
C ILE A 604 24.97 17.19 17.24
N ASN A 605 25.27 18.00 18.26
CA ASN A 605 24.36 19.04 18.75
C ASN A 605 22.92 18.54 19.04
N VAL A 606 22.80 17.43 19.78
CA VAL A 606 21.51 16.82 20.15
C VAL A 606 21.09 17.26 21.55
N THR A 607 19.83 17.67 21.71
CA THR A 607 19.26 18.12 22.99
C THR A 607 18.22 17.14 23.51
N PHE A 608 18.30 16.77 24.79
CA PHE A 608 17.27 15.97 25.48
C PHE A 608 16.66 16.78 26.62
N SER A 609 15.33 16.81 26.71
CA SER A 609 14.63 17.47 27.81
C SER A 609 13.31 16.80 28.19
N GLY A 610 13.14 16.51 29.48
CA GLY A 610 11.89 16.01 30.04
C GLY A 610 11.40 14.70 29.41
N ASN A 611 12.30 13.76 29.10
CA ASN A 611 11.92 12.44 28.58
C ASN A 611 11.80 11.45 29.75
N PHE A 612 10.74 10.64 29.80
CA PHE A 612 10.40 9.84 30.98
C PHE A 612 10.34 8.35 30.69
N THR A 613 10.98 7.55 31.56
CA THR A 613 10.88 6.10 31.52
C THR A 613 9.64 5.59 32.25
N GLY A 614 9.01 4.55 31.70
CA GLY A 614 7.84 3.91 32.27
C GLY A 614 8.14 3.17 33.58
N ALA A 615 7.13 3.12 34.44
CA ALA A 615 7.21 2.40 35.70
C ALA A 615 7.03 0.89 35.51
N GLY A 616 7.59 0.10 36.43
CA GLY A 616 7.28 -1.32 36.51
C GLY A 616 5.82 -1.56 36.90
N GLY A 617 5.26 -2.64 36.36
CA GLY A 617 3.89 -3.03 36.59
C GLY A 617 3.65 -3.54 38.01
N PRO A 618 2.42 -3.41 38.52
CA PRO A 618 2.07 -3.95 39.84
C PRO A 618 2.10 -5.48 39.85
N ALA A 619 2.38 -6.03 41.02
CA ALA A 619 2.29 -7.46 41.29
C ALA A 619 0.85 -7.96 41.27
N GLY A 620 0.66 -9.21 40.85
CA GLY A 620 -0.59 -9.94 40.99
C GLY A 620 -0.91 -10.29 42.44
N GLY A 621 -2.20 -10.29 42.77
CA GLY A 621 -2.71 -10.63 44.10
C GLY A 621 -3.09 -12.11 44.27
N VAL A 622 -3.33 -12.50 45.51
CA VAL A 622 -3.88 -13.83 45.88
C VAL A 622 -5.29 -13.64 46.45
N SER A 623 -6.27 -14.39 45.95
CA SER A 623 -7.67 -14.25 46.37
C SER A 623 -7.93 -14.89 47.74
N GLU A 624 -8.33 -14.07 48.71
CA GLU A 624 -8.74 -14.53 50.06
C GLU A 624 -10.09 -15.29 50.05
N ARG A 625 -10.90 -15.15 48.99
CA ARG A 625 -12.24 -15.76 48.91
C ARG A 625 -12.23 -17.29 48.89
N CYS A 626 -11.14 -17.90 48.42
CA CYS A 626 -11.00 -19.35 48.38
C CYS A 626 -10.20 -19.92 49.57
N GLY A 627 -9.94 -19.12 50.62
CA GLY A 627 -9.32 -19.60 51.87
C GLY A 627 -7.83 -19.96 51.80
N GLY A 628 -7.13 -19.60 50.72
CA GLY A 628 -5.70 -19.88 50.56
C GLY A 628 -4.79 -18.84 51.23
N SER A 629 -3.58 -19.29 51.59
CA SER A 629 -2.47 -18.46 52.09
C SER A 629 -1.37 -18.38 51.02
N GLY A 630 -1.07 -17.19 50.51
CA GLY A 630 0.03 -16.95 49.56
C GLY A 630 0.48 -15.49 49.61
N THR A 631 1.68 -15.18 49.12
CA THR A 631 2.16 -13.78 49.03
C THR A 631 1.86 -13.18 47.64
N PRO A 632 1.61 -11.87 47.54
CA PRO A 632 1.62 -11.19 46.24
C PRO A 632 2.93 -11.45 45.48
N GLY A 633 2.88 -11.34 44.15
CA GLY A 633 4.10 -11.40 43.33
C GLY A 633 5.02 -10.20 43.57
N ASN A 634 6.11 -10.12 42.81
CA ASN A 634 6.97 -8.95 42.83
C ASN A 634 6.45 -7.88 41.86
N PRO A 635 6.51 -6.58 42.22
CA PRO A 635 6.33 -5.53 41.24
C PRO A 635 7.47 -5.57 40.23
N GLY A 636 7.18 -5.18 38.99
CA GLY A 636 8.18 -5.10 37.94
C GLY A 636 9.21 -4.00 38.19
N ASN A 637 10.34 -4.08 37.49
CA ASN A 637 11.39 -3.07 37.59
C ASN A 637 10.99 -1.78 36.87
N GLN A 638 11.49 -0.66 37.37
CA GLN A 638 11.41 0.63 36.67
C GLN A 638 12.24 0.59 35.37
N GLY A 639 11.79 1.34 34.36
CA GLY A 639 12.54 1.54 33.13
C GLY A 639 13.90 2.19 33.37
N ARG A 640 14.90 1.81 32.56
CA ARG A 640 16.30 2.27 32.71
C ARG A 640 16.68 3.30 31.64
N GLY A 641 17.74 4.06 31.93
CA GLY A 641 18.42 4.90 30.94
C GLY A 641 17.69 6.21 30.59
N GLY A 642 16.73 6.68 31.41
CA GLY A 642 16.11 8.01 31.28
C GLY A 642 15.83 8.41 29.82
N ALA A 643 16.64 9.31 29.27
CA ALA A 643 16.59 9.69 27.85
C ALA A 643 17.30 8.71 26.89
N LEU A 644 18.51 8.23 27.21
CA LEU A 644 19.33 7.38 26.32
C LEU A 644 19.72 6.08 27.02
N ARG A 645 19.37 4.94 26.41
CA ARG A 645 19.84 3.61 26.83
C ARG A 645 20.63 2.92 25.73
N LEU A 646 21.84 2.49 26.07
CA LEU A 646 22.70 1.68 25.21
C LEU A 646 22.83 0.29 25.82
N ALA A 647 22.24 -0.70 25.16
CA ALA A 647 22.34 -2.11 25.52
C ALA A 647 23.34 -2.88 24.62
N ALA A 648 23.92 -2.22 23.62
CA ALA A 648 24.93 -2.78 22.73
C ALA A 648 26.30 -2.85 23.41
N THR A 649 26.99 -3.98 23.29
CA THR A 649 28.35 -4.18 23.82
C THR A 649 29.45 -3.58 22.93
N GLU A 650 29.14 -3.23 21.67
CA GLU A 650 30.14 -2.79 20.66
C GLU A 650 29.84 -1.42 20.02
N ALA A 651 28.79 -0.71 20.47
CA ALA A 651 28.43 0.56 19.87
C ALA A 651 29.48 1.65 20.14
N THR A 652 29.99 2.27 19.08
CA THR A 652 30.82 3.47 19.17
C THR A 652 29.93 4.71 19.20
N ILE A 653 30.16 5.60 20.17
CA ILE A 653 29.44 6.88 20.27
C ILE A 653 30.38 8.00 19.82
N GLY A 654 30.05 8.65 18.71
CA GLY A 654 30.64 9.94 18.35
C GLY A 654 29.82 11.08 18.94
N TYR A 655 30.42 11.94 19.76
CA TYR A 655 29.74 13.13 20.31
C TYR A 655 30.52 14.40 20.02
N THR A 656 29.84 15.45 19.57
CA THR A 656 30.41 16.80 19.45
C THR A 656 29.38 17.82 19.91
N ASN A 657 29.73 18.58 20.96
CA ASN A 657 28.95 19.76 21.37
C ASN A 657 29.59 21.04 20.82
N ALA A 658 28.85 22.15 20.88
CA ALA A 658 29.31 23.48 20.44
C ALA A 658 30.60 23.98 21.14
N TRP A 659 31.11 23.26 22.14
CA TRP A 659 32.27 23.61 22.96
C TRP A 659 33.47 22.66 22.76
N ASN A 660 33.35 21.64 21.90
CA ASN A 660 34.41 20.67 21.59
C ASN A 660 34.99 19.96 22.85
N ASN A 661 34.14 19.66 23.84
CA ASN A 661 34.56 18.98 25.06
C ASN A 661 34.74 17.46 24.82
N THR A 662 35.88 16.91 25.22
CA THR A 662 36.14 15.46 25.28
C THR A 662 35.52 14.86 26.56
N PRO A 663 34.79 13.73 26.51
CA PRO A 663 34.25 13.11 27.72
C PRO A 663 35.38 12.39 28.48
N GLU A 664 35.82 12.96 29.60
CA GLU A 664 36.57 12.19 30.60
C GLU A 664 35.56 11.45 31.49
N SER A 665 35.67 10.12 31.52
CA SER A 665 34.94 9.14 32.35
C SER A 665 33.50 8.77 31.95
N PHE A 666 33.38 7.61 31.28
CA PHE A 666 32.15 6.93 30.86
C PHE A 666 31.58 5.97 31.93
N TYR A 667 31.47 6.42 33.18
CA TYR A 667 30.75 5.68 34.23
C TYR A 667 29.70 6.62 34.83
N GLY A 668 28.50 6.69 34.24
CA GLY A 668 27.48 7.62 34.75
C GLY A 668 26.22 7.86 33.93
N ILE A 669 25.96 7.17 32.80
CA ILE A 669 24.64 7.19 32.16
C ILE A 669 23.75 6.08 32.75
N GLU A 670 23.65 6.07 34.07
CA GLU A 670 22.54 5.45 34.79
C GLU A 670 22.00 6.54 35.73
N ASP A 671 20.72 6.88 35.59
CA ASP A 671 19.96 7.41 36.72
C ASP A 671 19.42 6.18 37.48
N PRO A 672 20.11 5.69 38.53
CA PRO A 672 19.66 4.53 39.30
C PRO A 672 18.34 4.79 40.03
N THR A 673 17.82 6.02 40.02
CA THR A 673 16.53 6.38 40.64
C THR A 673 15.35 6.35 39.67
N GLY A 674 15.60 6.21 38.35
CA GLY A 674 14.56 6.10 37.31
C GLY A 674 13.56 7.26 37.24
N THR A 675 13.83 8.39 37.91
CA THR A 675 12.81 9.42 38.17
C THR A 675 13.17 10.80 37.60
N ASN A 676 14.42 11.08 37.23
CA ASN A 676 14.83 12.39 36.75
C ASN A 676 15.35 12.34 35.30
N GLY A 677 14.40 12.39 34.38
CA GLY A 677 14.51 12.32 32.91
C GLY A 677 15.33 13.40 32.18
N ASN A 678 16.52 13.75 32.65
CA ASN A 678 17.43 14.67 31.96
C ASN A 678 18.86 14.14 31.92
N ILE A 679 19.28 13.56 30.78
CA ILE A 679 20.61 13.88 30.24
C ILE A 679 20.45 15.22 29.55
N SER A 680 20.28 16.28 30.33
CA SER A 680 20.42 17.61 29.76
C SER A 680 21.90 17.84 29.62
N VAL A 681 22.43 17.83 28.40
CA VAL A 681 23.68 18.55 28.14
C VAL A 681 23.27 20.02 27.95
N ASP A 682 22.86 20.69 29.03
CA ASP A 682 22.55 22.14 29.01
C ASP A 682 23.86 22.93 28.85
N PRO A 683 23.87 23.99 28.00
CA PRO A 683 25.00 24.90 27.77
C PRO A 683 25.68 25.59 28.96
N ARG A 684 25.32 25.31 30.23
CA ARG A 684 25.83 26.02 31.43
C ARG A 684 26.03 25.14 32.67
N PHE A 685 26.65 23.97 32.56
CA PHE A 685 27.12 23.27 33.76
C PHE A 685 28.24 24.07 34.46
N VAL A 686 27.84 24.86 35.45
CA VAL A 686 28.71 25.41 36.50
C VAL A 686 28.37 24.65 37.77
N ASP A 687 29.36 24.01 38.40
CA ASP A 687 29.55 24.22 39.84
C ASP A 687 31.03 24.35 40.18
N THR A 688 31.23 25.34 41.04
CA THR A 688 32.39 25.84 41.73
C THR A 688 33.00 24.83 42.70
N THR A 689 34.27 24.46 42.49
CA THR A 689 35.32 24.45 43.54
C THR A 689 36.68 24.16 42.89
N GLY A 690 37.60 25.12 42.98
CA GLY A 690 38.98 25.04 42.51
C GLY A 690 39.45 26.36 41.92
#